data_AF-R7C3N7-F1
#
_entry.id   AF-R7C3N7-F1
#
_cell.length_a   1.000
_cell.length_b   1.000
_cell.length_c   1.000
_cell.angle_alpha   90.00
_cell.angle_beta   90.00
_cell.angle_gamma   90.00
#
_symmetry.space_group_name_H-M   'P 1'
#
loop_
_entity.id
_entity.type
_entity.pdbx_description
1 polymer ?
#
loop_
_entity_poly.entity_id
_entity_poly.type
_entity_poly.pdbx_seq_one_letter_code
_entity_poly.pdbx_strand_id
1 'polypeptide(L)'
;MTPEARCRRVKLEVSGILPSALSSSLMSVTHRLASAFIPTRVAVVGASDREGSRGRAVWSGVMNSRRVLEAYPVNPKYKYIGLTPCWAGLRDLPHTPELCVIATPSARVESVLKDCAALGIANVLVTPGEGTWTEDRLWQDKLAQTARERGIHLIGPDSVGIMRPDIGLNVSYIPKLAAAGPVGLVCQSAALTAAVLDYAAEAGFGFSSVISSGAEAATGLDEIVDFLAADAKTEIIALQILTVRHPRRLMSALKTAARVKPVIILPPGVSPAAGRLSAARLGTPSADPAVFAAAVARTGAACAESLEDFCAALGLLAFGILPKGSRTACAGNGLGVVNLTADAVTQAGLIPAQLSRSTHTALTALTQSPVLMNDPSDLGPEAAGTLVRDAARVILADPSADALIVSLSPMTAARESEAPALLAEVTREAGKPLLVCRTGGTDVNFRDACRESGLIAFTSARAAASALALALQSVTRTGESRTAEGPETETPADTAQAAAALENARRAHRLVLTESECAALLAAFGIRGAQGAFAATAQEASAAAHTIGFPVAVKLSADGIAHKTDAGGVILNLRSEAGVAEAFETLKRHCAEKAPYARLRGVWVERMVDTANAREVAVDYITDPVLGPVITLGAGGLAGSLIRDKVILIPPVTQAQARESIRRSPVAALLRGCRGMPPADEKSLAATLMRLSRLAEALPALAELKLSPAAVDDKGLTVLDASGALCGRPVTAEPDARHMLFAPYPAYLETSVRLSAGALIVRGVKPSDQQALAAFTAQLSAQDRAALLAGDPATGDLADIDWDRECLLIAADDSRVAPALHAVLRITQTPGKDPAVVCITDRSYREDSGLTRTLAAAAARWAQTVGVAVPKTAAGSIL
;
A
#
# COMPACT_ATOMS: atom_id res chain seq x y z
N MET A 1 29.72 -3.48 59.95
CA MET A 1 28.81 -3.25 58.81
C MET A 1 29.43 -3.95 57.62
N THR A 2 28.94 -5.01 56.99
CA THR A 2 27.65 -5.73 56.92
C THR A 2 28.01 -7.07 56.25
N PRO A 3 27.50 -8.24 56.67
CA PRO A 3 27.73 -9.49 55.96
C PRO A 3 26.58 -9.83 54.99
N GLU A 4 26.99 -10.12 53.76
CA GLU A 4 26.48 -11.08 52.76
C GLU A 4 25.04 -11.64 52.88
N ALA A 5 24.26 -11.43 51.81
CA ALA A 5 23.22 -12.38 51.40
C ALA A 5 23.31 -12.61 49.87
N ARG A 6 23.56 -13.88 49.52
CA ARG A 6 23.76 -14.42 48.17
C ARG A 6 22.50 -14.32 47.32
N CYS A 7 22.60 -13.73 46.12
CA CYS A 7 21.63 -13.92 45.06
C CYS A 7 22.14 -15.00 44.09
N ARG A 8 21.40 -16.11 43.96
CA ARG A 8 21.71 -17.22 43.04
C ARG A 8 21.47 -16.75 41.60
N ARG A 9 22.53 -16.63 40.80
CA ARG A 9 22.46 -16.56 39.33
C ARG A 9 22.10 -17.93 38.78
N VAL A 10 20.98 -18.04 38.06
CA VAL A 10 20.79 -19.12 37.09
C VAL A 10 21.48 -18.68 35.81
N LYS A 11 22.56 -19.38 35.47
CA LYS A 11 23.41 -19.15 34.30
C LYS A 11 22.81 -19.99 33.15
N LEU A 12 22.09 -19.37 32.23
CA LEU A 12 21.86 -19.95 30.91
C LEU A 12 23.08 -19.58 30.06
N GLU A 13 23.92 -20.58 29.77
CA GLU A 13 25.05 -20.45 28.88
C GLU A 13 24.54 -20.20 27.46
N VAL A 14 24.65 -18.96 26.99
CA VAL A 14 24.67 -18.63 25.58
C VAL A 14 26.14 -18.48 25.20
N SER A 15 26.71 -19.54 24.61
CA SER A 15 28.01 -19.55 23.98
C SER A 15 28.09 -18.40 22.96
N GLY A 16 29.09 -17.55 23.15
CA GLY A 16 29.16 -16.23 22.54
C GLY A 16 29.60 -16.18 21.09
N ILE A 17 29.31 -15.03 20.48
CA ILE A 17 30.14 -14.39 19.46
C ILE A 17 30.03 -12.88 19.73
N LEU A 18 31.08 -12.29 20.31
CA LEU A 18 31.42 -10.89 20.09
C LEU A 18 32.40 -10.88 18.92
N PRO A 19 32.08 -10.27 17.76
CA PRO A 19 33.11 -9.87 16.82
C PRO A 19 33.48 -8.42 17.08
N SER A 20 34.75 -8.25 17.45
CA SER A 20 35.51 -7.03 17.27
C SER A 20 35.31 -6.42 15.88
N ALA A 21 35.34 -5.09 15.85
CA ALA A 21 35.27 -4.23 14.68
C ALA A 21 36.14 -4.68 13.49
N LEU A 22 35.62 -4.38 12.29
CA LEU A 22 36.35 -4.21 11.02
C LEU A 22 37.04 -5.45 10.43
N SER A 23 36.25 -6.36 9.84
CA SER A 23 36.68 -7.17 8.69
C SER A 23 35.48 -7.68 7.86
N SER A 24 35.45 -7.31 6.58
CA SER A 24 34.59 -7.81 5.47
C SER A 24 33.06 -7.71 5.59
N SER A 25 32.48 -6.76 4.84
CA SER A 25 31.04 -6.52 4.68
C SER A 25 30.34 -7.50 3.72
N LEU A 26 30.33 -8.79 4.05
CA LEU A 26 29.32 -9.72 3.54
C LEU A 26 28.29 -9.96 4.64
N MET A 27 27.43 -8.96 4.89
CA MET A 27 26.24 -9.20 5.71
C MET A 27 25.36 -10.21 4.97
N SER A 28 25.25 -11.43 5.52
CA SER A 28 24.38 -12.46 4.97
C SER A 28 22.94 -11.97 5.04
N VAL A 29 22.31 -11.71 3.90
CA VAL A 29 20.88 -11.48 3.83
C VAL A 29 20.20 -12.75 4.35
N THR A 30 19.68 -12.70 5.57
CA THR A 30 18.99 -13.82 6.20
C THR A 30 17.52 -13.84 5.76
N HIS A 31 17.27 -14.28 4.53
CA HIS A 31 15.94 -14.47 3.96
C HIS A 31 15.89 -15.81 3.21
N ARG A 32 14.75 -16.50 3.18
CA ARG A 32 14.66 -17.83 2.55
C ARG A 32 15.02 -17.83 1.05
N LEU A 33 14.72 -16.75 0.34
CA LEU A 33 15.07 -16.57 -1.08
C LEU A 33 16.52 -16.15 -1.33
N ALA A 34 17.33 -15.92 -0.28
CA ALA A 34 18.71 -15.44 -0.46
C ALA A 34 19.56 -16.43 -1.26
N SER A 35 19.36 -17.74 -1.07
CA SER A 35 20.05 -18.78 -1.85
C SER A 35 19.64 -18.81 -3.32
N ALA A 36 18.41 -18.41 -3.65
CA ALA A 36 17.94 -18.27 -5.03
C ALA A 36 18.51 -17.03 -5.73
N PHE A 37 18.71 -15.94 -4.99
CA PHE A 37 19.15 -14.65 -5.55
C PHE A 37 20.65 -14.40 -5.50
N ILE A 38 21.41 -15.19 -4.74
CA ILE A 38 22.86 -15.08 -4.62
C ILE A 38 23.58 -16.43 -4.85
N PRO A 39 23.16 -17.27 -5.83
CA PRO A 39 23.70 -18.61 -6.02
C PRO A 39 25.13 -18.59 -6.54
N THR A 40 25.90 -19.61 -6.18
CA THR A 40 27.24 -19.91 -6.72
C THR A 40 27.23 -21.10 -7.67
N ARG A 41 26.23 -21.98 -7.57
CA ARG A 41 26.09 -23.19 -8.40
C ARG A 41 24.76 -23.18 -9.13
N VAL A 42 24.78 -23.13 -10.46
CA VAL A 42 23.58 -22.94 -11.29
C VAL A 42 23.48 -24.03 -12.35
N ALA A 43 22.33 -24.69 -12.45
CA ALA A 43 22.01 -25.60 -13.55
C ALA A 43 21.02 -24.95 -14.52
N VAL A 44 21.24 -25.09 -15.83
CA VAL A 44 20.35 -24.59 -16.89
C VAL A 44 19.78 -25.76 -17.68
N VAL A 45 18.56 -26.17 -17.32
CA VAL A 45 17.80 -27.22 -18.00
C VAL A 45 17.17 -26.65 -19.27
N GLY A 46 17.58 -27.17 -20.43
CA GLY A 46 17.22 -26.61 -21.73
C GLY A 46 18.31 -25.69 -22.31
N ALA A 47 19.50 -25.62 -21.72
CA ALA A 47 20.67 -24.99 -22.34
C ALA A 47 20.86 -25.51 -23.77
N SER A 48 21.22 -24.64 -24.72
CA SER A 48 21.46 -25.06 -26.11
C SER A 48 22.35 -24.10 -26.86
N ASP A 49 22.92 -24.53 -27.98
CA ASP A 49 23.60 -23.66 -28.95
C ASP A 49 22.65 -23.12 -30.04
N ARG A 50 21.35 -23.47 -30.02
CA ARG A 50 20.38 -23.00 -31.01
C ARG A 50 20.22 -21.48 -30.92
N GLU A 51 20.49 -20.80 -32.03
CA GLU A 51 20.28 -19.36 -32.15
C GLU A 51 18.82 -18.98 -31.87
N GLY A 52 18.61 -17.85 -31.20
CA GLY A 52 17.29 -17.39 -30.78
C GLY A 52 16.62 -18.21 -29.66
N SER A 53 17.24 -19.29 -29.16
CA SER A 53 16.67 -20.05 -28.04
C SER A 53 16.87 -19.33 -26.69
N ARG A 54 15.86 -19.36 -25.82
CA ARG A 54 15.95 -18.84 -24.45
C ARG A 54 17.02 -19.56 -23.64
N GLY A 55 17.14 -20.88 -23.80
CA GLY A 55 18.17 -21.67 -23.14
C GLY A 55 19.60 -21.23 -23.49
N ARG A 56 19.85 -20.82 -24.74
CA ARG A 56 21.13 -20.22 -25.15
C ARG A 56 21.38 -18.89 -24.45
N ALA A 57 20.37 -18.02 -24.41
CA ALA A 57 20.49 -16.70 -23.79
C ALA A 57 20.77 -16.79 -22.28
N VAL A 58 20.01 -17.61 -21.56
CA VAL A 58 20.25 -17.89 -20.12
C VAL A 58 21.63 -18.47 -19.90
N TRP A 59 22.01 -19.49 -20.67
CA TRP A 59 23.32 -20.13 -20.54
C TRP A 59 24.47 -19.13 -20.76
N SER A 60 24.35 -18.26 -21.76
CA SER A 60 25.31 -17.18 -22.00
C SER A 60 25.42 -16.21 -20.82
N GLY A 61 24.29 -15.78 -20.24
CA GLY A 61 24.27 -14.93 -19.04
C GLY A 61 24.98 -15.58 -17.85
N VAL A 62 24.69 -16.86 -17.60
CA VAL A 62 25.30 -17.64 -16.51
C VAL A 62 26.80 -17.78 -16.70
N MET A 63 27.27 -18.11 -17.92
CA MET A 63 28.70 -18.24 -18.21
C MET A 63 29.47 -16.92 -18.10
N ASN A 64 28.81 -15.78 -18.33
CA ASN A 64 29.40 -14.45 -18.17
C ASN A 64 29.29 -13.93 -16.73
N SER A 65 28.70 -14.70 -15.80
CA SER A 65 28.51 -14.28 -14.42
C SER A 65 29.78 -14.49 -13.59
N ARG A 66 30.28 -13.44 -12.95
CA ARG A 66 31.44 -13.52 -12.03
C ARG A 66 31.11 -14.22 -10.71
N ARG A 67 29.83 -14.27 -10.35
CA ARG A 67 29.33 -14.90 -9.12
C ARG A 67 29.23 -16.43 -9.22
N VAL A 68 28.97 -16.95 -10.41
CA VAL A 68 28.72 -18.38 -10.62
C VAL A 68 30.06 -19.09 -10.71
N LEU A 69 30.32 -19.99 -9.75
CA LEU A 69 31.55 -20.77 -9.66
C LEU A 69 31.42 -22.10 -10.38
N GLU A 70 30.23 -22.70 -10.36
CA GLU A 70 29.92 -23.92 -11.12
C GLU A 70 28.63 -23.74 -11.91
N ALA A 71 28.73 -23.90 -13.23
CA ALA A 71 27.61 -23.78 -14.16
C ALA A 71 27.42 -25.11 -14.90
N TYR A 72 26.20 -25.64 -14.89
CA TYR A 72 25.88 -26.92 -15.52
C TYR A 72 24.84 -26.75 -16.64
N PRO A 73 25.21 -26.94 -17.93
CA PRO A 73 24.23 -27.01 -18.99
C PRO A 73 23.61 -28.41 -19.02
N VAL A 74 22.27 -28.49 -18.96
CA VAL A 74 21.53 -29.76 -18.96
C VAL A 74 20.64 -29.86 -20.18
N ASN A 75 20.99 -30.74 -21.12
CA ASN A 75 20.20 -31.03 -22.31
C ASN A 75 20.58 -32.40 -22.91
N PRO A 76 19.64 -33.37 -23.01
CA PRO A 76 19.93 -34.71 -23.53
C PRO A 76 20.32 -34.75 -25.02
N LYS A 77 20.11 -33.66 -25.77
CA LYS A 77 20.49 -33.58 -27.19
C LYS A 77 21.96 -33.26 -27.42
N TYR A 78 22.65 -32.70 -26.43
CA TYR A 78 24.02 -32.20 -26.57
C TYR A 78 24.95 -32.96 -25.64
N LYS A 79 26.16 -33.27 -26.13
CA LYS A 79 27.27 -33.72 -25.27
C LYS A 79 28.11 -32.53 -24.78
N TYR A 80 28.13 -31.45 -25.54
CA TYR A 80 28.81 -30.18 -25.23
C TYR A 80 27.95 -29.01 -25.70
N ILE A 81 28.05 -27.89 -24.99
CA ILE A 81 27.53 -26.59 -25.42
C ILE A 81 28.70 -25.62 -25.43
N GLY A 82 29.05 -25.12 -26.61
CA GLY A 82 30.37 -24.54 -26.85
C GLY A 82 31.49 -25.50 -26.43
N LEU A 83 32.32 -25.08 -25.47
CA LEU A 83 33.41 -25.89 -24.90
C LEU A 83 33.06 -26.58 -23.59
N THR A 84 31.83 -26.42 -23.08
CA THR A 84 31.43 -26.92 -21.76
C THR A 84 30.73 -28.28 -21.90
N PRO A 85 31.11 -29.32 -21.11
CA PRO A 85 30.39 -30.58 -21.06
C PRO A 85 28.92 -30.37 -20.71
N CYS A 86 28.02 -31.09 -21.39
CA CYS A 86 26.58 -31.01 -21.19
C CYS A 86 26.05 -32.34 -20.65
N TRP A 87 25.20 -32.25 -19.63
CA TRP A 87 24.61 -33.42 -18.97
C TRP A 87 23.22 -33.73 -19.53
N ALA A 88 22.86 -35.01 -19.55
CA ALA A 88 21.56 -35.44 -20.07
C ALA A 88 20.40 -35.13 -19.11
N GLY A 89 20.64 -35.22 -17.80
CA GLY A 89 19.69 -34.84 -16.76
C GLY A 89 20.34 -34.33 -15.47
N LEU A 90 19.52 -33.80 -14.57
CA LEU A 90 19.98 -33.24 -13.28
C LEU A 90 20.63 -34.29 -12.36
N ARG A 91 20.24 -35.57 -12.52
CA ARG A 91 20.77 -36.70 -11.72
C ARG A 91 22.23 -37.03 -12.03
N ASP A 92 22.73 -36.57 -13.17
CA ASP A 92 24.08 -36.88 -13.65
C ASP A 92 25.10 -35.81 -13.23
N LEU A 93 24.64 -34.76 -12.53
CA LEU A 93 25.47 -33.63 -12.13
C LEU A 93 26.45 -34.03 -11.01
N PRO A 94 27.68 -33.48 -11.02
CA PRO A 94 28.68 -33.78 -10.00
C PRO A 94 28.30 -33.23 -8.62
N HIS A 95 27.63 -32.08 -8.57
CA HIS A 95 27.15 -31.46 -7.34
C HIS A 95 25.72 -30.94 -7.51
N THR A 96 24.95 -30.95 -6.42
CA THR A 96 23.59 -30.39 -6.39
C THR A 96 23.66 -28.86 -6.59
N PRO A 97 22.96 -28.31 -7.61
CA PRO A 97 22.91 -26.87 -7.83
C PRO A 97 22.08 -26.15 -6.76
N GLU A 98 22.43 -24.90 -6.49
CA GLU A 98 21.67 -24.02 -5.58
C GLU A 98 20.45 -23.41 -6.27
N LEU A 99 20.54 -23.20 -7.59
CA LEU A 99 19.46 -22.72 -8.44
C LEU A 99 19.39 -23.56 -9.72
N CYS A 100 18.19 -24.08 -10.02
CA CYS A 100 17.88 -24.69 -11.30
C CYS A 100 17.03 -23.76 -12.17
N VAL A 101 17.50 -23.42 -13.36
CA VAL A 101 16.77 -22.64 -14.35
C VAL A 101 16.18 -23.56 -15.40
N ILE A 102 14.87 -23.47 -15.60
CA ILE A 102 14.14 -24.28 -16.58
C ILE A 102 13.81 -23.38 -17.80
N ALA A 103 14.45 -23.72 -18.93
CA ALA A 103 14.28 -23.09 -20.24
C ALA A 103 13.87 -24.12 -21.30
N THR A 104 12.88 -24.96 -20.95
CA THR A 104 12.32 -26.02 -21.80
C THR A 104 10.86 -25.74 -22.17
N PRO A 105 10.26 -26.45 -23.15
CA PRO A 105 8.81 -26.39 -23.39
C PRO A 105 7.99 -26.66 -22.12
N SER A 106 6.82 -26.02 -21.99
CA SER A 106 6.04 -26.01 -20.75
C SER A 106 5.64 -27.41 -20.27
N ALA A 107 5.41 -28.35 -21.20
CA ALA A 107 5.07 -29.74 -20.90
C ALA A 107 6.14 -30.51 -20.09
N ARG A 108 7.38 -30.03 -20.06
CA ARG A 108 8.48 -30.66 -19.29
C ARG A 108 8.71 -30.04 -17.91
N VAL A 109 8.08 -28.92 -17.59
CA VAL A 109 8.36 -28.19 -16.35
C VAL A 109 8.04 -29.06 -15.13
N GLU A 110 6.88 -29.72 -15.10
CA GLU A 110 6.47 -30.56 -13.96
C GLU A 110 7.43 -31.73 -13.70
N SER A 111 7.91 -32.40 -14.75
CA SER A 111 8.86 -33.52 -14.57
C SER A 111 10.21 -33.03 -14.06
N VAL A 112 10.69 -31.89 -14.54
CA VAL A 112 11.93 -31.29 -14.04
C VAL A 112 11.78 -30.83 -12.58
N LEU A 113 10.62 -30.30 -12.18
CA LEU A 113 10.36 -29.97 -10.77
C LEU A 113 10.40 -31.20 -9.85
N LYS A 114 9.89 -32.35 -10.33
CA LYS A 114 9.98 -33.62 -9.59
C LYS A 114 11.43 -34.08 -9.44
N ASP A 115 12.23 -33.96 -10.50
CA ASP A 115 13.66 -34.25 -10.46
C ASP A 115 14.39 -33.31 -9.49
N CYS A 116 14.08 -32.01 -9.49
CA CYS A 116 14.62 -31.03 -8.55
C CYS A 116 14.35 -31.43 -7.09
N ALA A 117 13.09 -31.77 -6.78
CA ALA A 117 12.71 -32.19 -5.43
C ALA A 117 13.43 -33.47 -4.99
N ALA A 118 13.57 -34.46 -5.89
CA ALA A 118 14.26 -35.72 -5.58
C ALA A 118 15.75 -35.51 -5.27
N LEU A 119 16.37 -34.47 -5.85
CA LEU A 119 17.78 -34.12 -5.65
C LEU A 119 18.01 -33.07 -4.56
N GLY A 120 16.95 -32.59 -3.89
CA GLY A 120 17.04 -31.57 -2.85
C GLY A 120 17.31 -30.15 -3.38
N ILE A 121 17.02 -29.87 -4.65
CA ILE A 121 17.16 -28.53 -5.23
C ILE A 121 15.96 -27.69 -4.79
N ALA A 122 16.19 -26.79 -3.83
CA ALA A 122 15.12 -25.97 -3.24
C ALA A 122 14.71 -24.76 -4.10
N ASN A 123 15.59 -24.23 -4.97
CA ASN A 123 15.29 -23.03 -5.76
C ASN A 123 15.17 -23.35 -7.24
N VAL A 124 14.05 -22.97 -7.84
CA VAL A 124 13.77 -23.17 -9.26
C VAL A 124 13.25 -21.89 -9.90
N LEU A 125 13.86 -21.49 -11.02
CA LEU A 125 13.38 -20.40 -11.87
C LEU A 125 12.86 -20.96 -13.18
N VAL A 126 11.64 -20.60 -13.57
CA VAL A 126 11.03 -21.07 -14.82
C VAL A 126 10.85 -19.89 -15.76
N THR A 127 11.58 -19.95 -16.88
CA THR A 127 11.46 -18.97 -17.98
C THR A 127 10.25 -19.28 -18.86
N PRO A 128 9.83 -18.37 -19.77
CA PRO A 128 8.71 -18.67 -20.64
C PRO A 128 8.97 -19.91 -21.53
N GLY A 129 7.99 -20.80 -21.58
CA GLY A 129 8.03 -22.04 -22.38
C GLY A 129 7.36 -21.90 -23.75
N GLU A 130 7.59 -22.86 -24.64
CA GLU A 130 6.78 -23.04 -25.85
C GLU A 130 5.47 -23.80 -25.47
N GLY A 131 4.31 -23.41 -26.03
CA GLY A 131 3.04 -24.16 -25.92
C GLY A 131 1.89 -23.58 -25.08
N THR A 132 1.89 -22.28 -24.73
CA THR A 132 0.74 -21.53 -24.14
C THR A 132 0.11 -22.07 -22.84
N TRP A 133 0.84 -22.80 -22.00
CA TRP A 133 0.30 -23.31 -20.71
C TRP A 133 0.31 -22.28 -19.57
N THR A 134 1.01 -21.16 -19.72
CA THR A 134 1.04 -20.15 -18.66
C THR A 134 -0.26 -19.38 -18.53
N GLU A 135 -1.12 -19.38 -19.54
CA GLU A 135 -2.48 -18.83 -19.45
C GLU A 135 -3.48 -19.83 -18.82
N ASP A 136 -3.09 -21.11 -18.68
CA ASP A 136 -3.91 -22.15 -18.05
C ASP A 136 -3.75 -22.12 -16.52
N ARG A 137 -4.81 -21.66 -15.85
CA ARG A 137 -4.88 -21.58 -14.39
C ARG A 137 -4.73 -22.94 -13.70
N LEU A 138 -5.29 -24.01 -14.26
CA LEU A 138 -5.19 -25.34 -13.65
C LEU A 138 -3.75 -25.85 -13.66
N TRP A 139 -3.02 -25.57 -14.74
CA TRP A 139 -1.60 -25.89 -14.84
C TRP A 139 -0.76 -25.09 -13.83
N GLN A 140 -1.00 -23.78 -13.71
CA GLN A 140 -0.34 -22.95 -12.71
C GLN A 140 -0.61 -23.44 -11.27
N ASP A 141 -1.87 -23.74 -10.95
CA ASP A 141 -2.28 -24.23 -9.62
C ASP A 141 -1.61 -25.57 -9.30
N LYS A 142 -1.48 -26.46 -10.29
CA LYS A 142 -0.75 -27.73 -10.15
C LYS A 142 0.75 -27.53 -9.89
N LEU A 143 1.39 -26.59 -10.57
CA LEU A 143 2.79 -26.24 -10.31
C LEU A 143 2.97 -25.65 -8.91
N ALA A 144 2.07 -24.75 -8.51
CA ALA A 144 2.04 -24.14 -7.18
C ALA A 144 1.95 -25.20 -6.08
N GLN A 145 1.01 -26.15 -6.23
CA GLN A 145 0.83 -27.26 -5.32
C GLN A 145 2.08 -28.14 -5.25
N THR A 146 2.63 -28.52 -6.41
CA THR A 146 3.84 -29.36 -6.50
C THR A 146 5.03 -28.68 -5.80
N ALA A 147 5.21 -27.37 -6.01
CA ALA A 147 6.27 -26.61 -5.37
C ALA A 147 6.10 -26.58 -3.84
N ARG A 148 4.88 -26.29 -3.37
CA ARG A 148 4.57 -26.23 -1.93
C ARG A 148 4.75 -27.56 -1.22
N GLU A 149 4.24 -28.66 -1.77
CA GLU A 149 4.35 -30.01 -1.19
C GLU A 149 5.81 -30.49 -1.09
N ARG A 150 6.68 -29.97 -1.96
CA ARG A 150 8.08 -30.41 -2.08
C ARG A 150 9.09 -29.41 -1.52
N GLY A 151 8.62 -28.31 -0.92
CA GLY A 151 9.49 -27.27 -0.36
C GLY A 151 10.32 -26.53 -1.41
N ILE A 152 9.84 -26.43 -2.65
CA ILE A 152 10.50 -25.68 -3.72
C ILE A 152 10.06 -24.21 -3.70
N HIS A 153 11.03 -23.30 -3.71
CA HIS A 153 10.88 -21.89 -4.04
C HIS A 153 10.86 -21.73 -5.57
N LEU A 154 9.65 -21.63 -6.13
CA LEU A 154 9.42 -21.54 -7.57
C LEU A 154 9.19 -20.08 -7.99
N ILE A 155 10.15 -19.51 -8.71
CA ILE A 155 10.09 -18.18 -9.34
C ILE A 155 9.59 -18.34 -10.77
N GLY A 156 8.57 -17.58 -11.14
CA GLY A 156 7.85 -17.74 -12.40
C GLY A 156 6.59 -18.62 -12.26
N PRO A 157 6.16 -19.33 -13.32
CA PRO A 157 6.76 -19.40 -14.66
C PRO A 157 6.71 -18.07 -15.41
N ASP A 158 7.19 -18.04 -16.64
CA ASP A 158 7.32 -16.81 -17.45
C ASP A 158 8.24 -15.73 -16.86
N SER A 159 9.22 -16.12 -16.02
CA SER A 159 10.19 -15.18 -15.49
C SER A 159 11.28 -14.82 -16.52
N VAL A 160 11.64 -13.53 -16.60
CA VAL A 160 12.83 -13.09 -17.34
C VAL A 160 14.12 -13.71 -16.79
N GLY A 161 14.18 -13.87 -15.47
CA GLY A 161 15.38 -14.20 -14.74
C GLY A 161 15.70 -13.22 -13.62
N ILE A 162 16.92 -13.32 -13.11
CA ILE A 162 17.46 -12.54 -12.00
C ILE A 162 18.81 -11.94 -12.41
N MET A 163 19.05 -10.68 -12.04
CA MET A 163 20.38 -10.05 -12.07
C MET A 163 20.75 -9.48 -10.71
N ARG A 164 22.01 -9.64 -10.33
CA ARG A 164 22.66 -8.93 -9.21
C ARG A 164 23.94 -8.27 -9.71
N PRO A 165 23.86 -7.03 -10.21
CA PRO A 165 25.00 -6.35 -10.83
C PRO A 165 26.25 -6.22 -9.96
N ASP A 166 26.08 -5.95 -8.66
CA ASP A 166 27.16 -5.71 -7.71
C ASP A 166 28.09 -6.93 -7.55
N ILE A 167 27.52 -8.13 -7.56
CA ILE A 167 28.27 -9.40 -7.51
C ILE A 167 28.50 -10.00 -8.91
N GLY A 168 28.02 -9.36 -9.97
CA GLY A 168 28.18 -9.83 -11.34
C GLY A 168 27.38 -11.09 -11.67
N LEU A 169 26.18 -11.27 -11.11
CA LEU A 169 25.28 -12.39 -11.42
C LEU A 169 24.28 -11.99 -12.51
N ASN A 170 24.16 -12.80 -13.57
CA ASN A 170 23.10 -12.72 -14.58
C ASN A 170 22.54 -14.12 -14.87
N VAL A 171 21.37 -14.43 -14.30
CA VAL A 171 20.62 -15.67 -14.55
C VAL A 171 19.32 -15.30 -15.24
N SER A 172 19.43 -14.74 -16.45
CA SER A 172 18.29 -14.27 -17.24
C SER A 172 18.52 -14.48 -18.73
N TYR A 173 17.44 -14.39 -19.52
CA TYR A 173 17.57 -14.38 -20.98
C TYR A 173 17.85 -12.98 -21.56
N ILE A 174 18.10 -11.96 -20.72
CA ILE A 174 18.63 -10.66 -21.16
C ILE A 174 20.16 -10.75 -21.08
N PRO A 175 20.89 -10.75 -22.21
CA PRO A 175 22.32 -11.07 -22.21
C PRO A 175 23.19 -10.05 -21.46
N LYS A 176 22.83 -8.76 -21.53
CA LYS A 176 23.61 -7.67 -20.95
C LYS A 176 23.27 -7.51 -19.46
N LEU A 177 24.28 -7.59 -18.60
CA LEU A 177 24.14 -7.29 -17.18
C LEU A 177 23.91 -5.78 -16.99
N ALA A 178 22.95 -5.43 -16.15
CA ALA A 178 22.66 -4.04 -15.80
C ALA A 178 23.82 -3.38 -15.02
N ALA A 179 23.88 -2.04 -15.01
CA ALA A 179 24.82 -1.32 -14.17
C ALA A 179 24.48 -1.51 -12.68
N ALA A 180 25.48 -1.48 -11.81
CA ALA A 180 25.27 -1.55 -10.35
C ALA A 180 24.78 -0.22 -9.79
N GLY A 181 23.86 -0.27 -8.83
CA GLY A 181 23.31 0.90 -8.17
C GLY A 181 22.31 0.54 -7.06
N PRO A 182 21.56 1.51 -6.53
CA PRO A 182 20.72 1.31 -5.35
C PRO A 182 19.35 0.66 -5.63
N VAL A 183 18.90 0.63 -6.89
CA VAL A 183 17.50 0.28 -7.23
C VAL A 183 17.28 -1.23 -7.26
N GLY A 184 16.37 -1.75 -6.44
CA GLY A 184 15.85 -3.11 -6.53
C GLY A 184 14.60 -3.15 -7.37
N LEU A 185 14.68 -3.64 -8.62
CA LEU A 185 13.57 -3.70 -9.56
C LEU A 185 12.90 -5.07 -9.55
N VAL A 186 11.57 -5.10 -9.43
CA VAL A 186 10.74 -6.29 -9.62
C VAL A 186 9.69 -6.05 -10.70
N CYS A 187 9.63 -6.91 -11.72
CA CYS A 187 8.68 -6.76 -12.83
C CYS A 187 7.94 -8.06 -13.15
N GLN A 188 6.62 -7.96 -13.35
CA GLN A 188 5.82 -9.04 -13.94
C GLN A 188 5.97 -9.08 -15.48
N SER A 189 6.27 -7.95 -16.14
CA SER A 189 6.42 -7.86 -17.59
C SER A 189 7.88 -7.90 -18.06
N ALA A 190 8.17 -8.82 -18.99
CA ALA A 190 9.49 -8.91 -19.62
C ALA A 190 9.84 -7.70 -20.49
N ALA A 191 8.88 -7.19 -21.26
CA ALA A 191 9.09 -6.04 -22.12
C ALA A 191 9.35 -4.76 -21.30
N LEU A 192 8.62 -4.57 -20.20
CA LEU A 192 8.86 -3.44 -19.31
C LEU A 192 10.17 -3.60 -18.54
N THR A 193 10.58 -4.83 -18.20
CA THR A 193 11.91 -5.07 -17.63
C THR A 193 12.99 -4.55 -18.58
N ALA A 194 12.97 -4.92 -19.86
CA ALA A 194 13.93 -4.43 -20.85
C ALA A 194 13.87 -2.90 -21.01
N ALA A 195 12.67 -2.33 -21.11
CA ALA A 195 12.49 -0.88 -21.27
C ALA A 195 13.05 -0.07 -20.08
N VAL A 196 12.84 -0.53 -18.85
CA VAL A 196 13.38 0.12 -17.64
C VAL A 196 14.90 0.01 -17.60
N LEU A 197 15.48 -1.12 -18.01
CA LEU A 197 16.94 -1.28 -18.09
C LEU A 197 17.57 -0.34 -19.13
N ASP A 198 16.94 -0.20 -20.29
CA ASP A 198 17.40 0.72 -21.34
C ASP A 198 17.29 2.18 -20.88
N TYR A 199 16.16 2.56 -20.27
CA TYR A 199 16.00 3.89 -19.70
C TYR A 199 17.07 4.17 -18.64
N ALA A 200 17.31 3.23 -17.72
CA ALA A 200 18.29 3.40 -16.66
C ALA A 200 19.72 3.59 -17.21
N ALA A 201 20.08 2.87 -18.27
CA ALA A 201 21.35 3.05 -18.97
C ALA A 201 21.48 4.45 -19.58
N GLU A 202 20.39 5.01 -20.12
CA GLU A 202 20.37 6.37 -20.66
C GLU A 202 20.40 7.45 -19.56
N ALA A 203 19.63 7.26 -18.48
CA ALA A 203 19.52 8.18 -17.35
C ALA A 203 20.70 8.10 -16.38
N GLY A 204 21.53 7.06 -16.46
CA GLY A 204 22.76 6.91 -15.68
C GLY A 204 22.57 6.38 -14.26
N PHE A 205 21.50 5.64 -13.98
CA PHE A 205 21.32 4.95 -12.70
C PHE A 205 21.41 3.42 -12.86
N GLY A 206 21.72 2.73 -11.76
CA GLY A 206 21.93 1.29 -11.75
C GLY A 206 21.04 0.56 -10.73
N PHE A 207 21.21 -0.76 -10.69
CA PHE A 207 20.37 -1.67 -9.92
C PHE A 207 21.18 -2.48 -8.91
N SER A 208 20.58 -2.75 -7.76
CA SER A 208 21.06 -3.71 -6.76
C SER A 208 20.57 -5.10 -7.13
N SER A 209 19.33 -5.18 -7.60
CA SER A 209 18.67 -6.39 -8.08
C SER A 209 17.73 -6.08 -9.23
N VAL A 210 17.65 -6.98 -10.21
CA VAL A 210 16.59 -6.99 -11.24
C VAL A 210 15.96 -8.38 -11.20
N ILE A 211 14.69 -8.46 -10.83
CA ILE A 211 14.00 -9.73 -10.59
C ILE A 211 12.70 -9.73 -11.39
N SER A 212 12.47 -10.77 -12.18
CA SER A 212 11.17 -10.97 -12.81
C SER A 212 10.37 -12.03 -12.07
N SER A 213 9.21 -11.67 -11.53
CA SER A 213 8.35 -12.59 -10.78
C SER A 213 7.56 -13.54 -11.70
N GLY A 214 7.33 -13.14 -12.95
CA GLY A 214 6.55 -13.89 -13.92
C GLY A 214 5.08 -14.03 -13.50
N ALA A 215 4.51 -15.23 -13.69
CA ALA A 215 3.12 -15.53 -13.37
C ALA A 215 2.85 -15.80 -11.87
N GLU A 216 3.91 -15.87 -11.05
CA GLU A 216 3.82 -16.06 -9.59
C GLU A 216 3.01 -17.31 -9.21
N ALA A 217 3.33 -18.46 -9.83
CA ALA A 217 2.61 -19.69 -9.51
C ALA A 217 2.80 -20.07 -8.03
N ALA A 218 3.99 -19.86 -7.45
CA ALA A 218 4.24 -20.16 -6.04
C ALA A 218 4.84 -18.98 -5.27
N THR A 219 6.03 -18.50 -5.64
CA THR A 219 6.67 -17.35 -4.98
C THR A 219 6.04 -16.06 -5.49
N GLY A 220 5.39 -15.31 -4.61
CA GLY A 220 4.73 -14.05 -4.92
C GLY A 220 5.63 -12.82 -4.73
N LEU A 221 5.13 -11.67 -5.19
CA LEU A 221 5.78 -10.36 -5.00
C LEU A 221 6.08 -10.03 -3.53
N ASP A 222 5.21 -10.45 -2.60
CA ASP A 222 5.35 -10.21 -1.17
C ASP A 222 6.70 -10.71 -0.63
N GLU A 223 7.11 -11.92 -1.02
CA GLU A 223 8.40 -12.49 -0.57
C GLU A 223 9.61 -11.81 -1.22
N ILE A 224 9.47 -11.34 -2.45
CA ILE A 224 10.55 -10.65 -3.18
C ILE A 224 10.73 -9.25 -2.58
N VAL A 225 9.64 -8.56 -2.25
CA VAL A 225 9.65 -7.28 -1.54
C VAL A 225 10.30 -7.44 -0.16
N ASP A 226 9.96 -8.50 0.58
CA ASP A 226 10.59 -8.79 1.88
C ASP A 226 12.11 -9.01 1.76
N PHE A 227 12.54 -9.72 0.71
CA PHE A 227 13.97 -9.86 0.40
C PHE A 227 14.65 -8.51 0.15
N LEU A 228 14.06 -7.67 -0.71
CA LEU A 228 14.60 -6.36 -1.06
C LEU A 228 14.58 -5.38 0.12
N ALA A 229 13.58 -5.47 1.00
CA ALA A 229 13.52 -4.69 2.23
C ALA A 229 14.69 -5.04 3.18
N ALA A 230 15.06 -6.33 3.26
CA ALA A 230 16.18 -6.80 4.08
C ALA A 230 17.57 -6.62 3.43
N ASP A 231 17.65 -6.48 2.10
CA ASP A 231 18.94 -6.36 1.40
C ASP A 231 19.58 -4.98 1.61
N ALA A 232 20.74 -4.95 2.26
CA ALA A 232 21.50 -3.72 2.50
C ALA A 232 22.00 -3.04 1.20
N LYS A 233 22.05 -3.76 0.07
CA LYS A 233 22.42 -3.19 -1.24
C LYS A 233 21.26 -2.48 -1.93
N THR A 234 20.02 -2.80 -1.54
CA THR A 234 18.83 -2.14 -2.07
C THR A 234 18.50 -0.96 -1.20
N GLU A 235 18.49 0.24 -1.76
CA GLU A 235 18.05 1.45 -1.05
C GLU A 235 16.68 1.92 -1.55
N ILE A 236 16.31 1.58 -2.78
CA ILE A 236 15.04 1.96 -3.43
C ILE A 236 14.38 0.70 -3.98
N ILE A 237 13.08 0.52 -3.75
CA ILE A 237 12.34 -0.62 -4.29
C ILE A 237 11.39 -0.13 -5.40
N ALA A 238 11.50 -0.75 -6.56
CA ALA A 238 10.75 -0.41 -7.75
C ALA A 238 9.93 -1.61 -8.20
N LEU A 239 8.60 -1.49 -8.29
CA LEU A 239 7.71 -2.59 -8.63
C LEU A 239 6.88 -2.27 -9.87
N GLN A 240 6.88 -3.17 -10.85
CA GLN A 240 5.93 -3.14 -11.96
C GLN A 240 4.92 -4.27 -11.79
N ILE A 241 3.66 -3.91 -11.60
CA ILE A 241 2.57 -4.84 -11.27
C ILE A 241 1.50 -4.81 -12.37
N LEU A 242 1.06 -5.98 -12.82
CA LEU A 242 -0.07 -6.19 -13.73
C LEU A 242 -1.29 -6.77 -12.99
N THR A 243 -1.07 -7.70 -12.05
CA THR A 243 -2.12 -8.28 -11.20
C THR A 243 -1.58 -8.60 -9.80
N VAL A 244 -2.48 -8.77 -8.83
CA VAL A 244 -2.13 -9.05 -7.44
C VAL A 244 -2.75 -10.37 -7.00
N ARG A 245 -1.92 -11.39 -6.75
CA ARG A 245 -2.38 -12.72 -6.33
C ARG A 245 -2.65 -12.83 -4.83
N HIS A 246 -1.81 -12.20 -4.01
CA HIS A 246 -1.88 -12.25 -2.55
C HIS A 246 -1.95 -10.83 -1.96
N PRO A 247 -3.10 -10.14 -2.10
CA PRO A 247 -3.20 -8.70 -1.84
C PRO A 247 -2.86 -8.32 -0.39
N ARG A 248 -3.41 -9.00 0.62
CA ARG A 248 -3.08 -8.73 2.03
C ARG A 248 -1.59 -8.91 2.34
N ARG A 249 -0.97 -9.98 1.84
CA ARG A 249 0.46 -10.25 2.06
C ARG A 249 1.35 -9.21 1.36
N LEU A 250 0.98 -8.82 0.14
CA LEU A 250 1.68 -7.77 -0.60
C LEU A 250 1.58 -6.42 0.10
N MET A 251 0.38 -6.00 0.52
CA MET A 251 0.21 -4.73 1.23
C MET A 251 0.97 -4.72 2.57
N SER A 252 1.02 -5.85 3.26
CA SER A 252 1.82 -6.04 4.47
C SER A 252 3.34 -5.95 4.21
N ALA A 253 3.83 -6.58 3.13
CA ALA A 253 5.23 -6.48 2.70
C ALA A 253 5.60 -5.03 2.30
N LEU A 254 4.73 -4.38 1.51
CA LEU A 254 4.88 -2.98 1.11
C LEU A 254 4.91 -2.04 2.31
N LYS A 255 3.98 -2.21 3.26
CA LYS A 255 3.92 -1.41 4.49
C LYS A 255 5.22 -1.52 5.27
N THR A 256 5.80 -2.72 5.36
CA THR A 256 7.08 -2.97 6.04
C THR A 256 8.25 -2.35 5.28
N ALA A 257 8.28 -2.51 3.96
CA ALA A 257 9.35 -1.99 3.11
C ALA A 257 9.38 -0.45 3.05
N ALA A 258 8.22 0.17 2.87
CA ALA A 258 8.05 1.63 2.82
C ALA A 258 8.40 2.33 4.15
N ARG A 259 8.60 1.58 5.24
CA ARG A 259 9.10 2.13 6.50
C ARG A 259 10.55 2.54 6.47
N VAL A 260 11.33 1.83 5.67
CA VAL A 260 12.79 1.87 5.70
C VAL A 260 13.38 2.31 4.37
N LYS A 261 12.64 2.12 3.27
CA LYS A 261 13.10 2.38 1.91
C LYS A 261 11.99 3.02 1.09
N PRO A 262 12.28 3.99 0.21
CA PRO A 262 11.33 4.46 -0.78
C PRO A 262 10.83 3.31 -1.65
N VAL A 263 9.51 3.25 -1.86
CA VAL A 263 8.86 2.25 -2.73
C VAL A 263 8.06 2.96 -3.80
N ILE A 264 8.41 2.73 -5.08
CA ILE A 264 7.70 3.26 -6.24
C ILE A 264 7.07 2.11 -7.02
N ILE A 265 5.79 2.24 -7.37
CA ILE A 265 5.02 1.24 -8.08
C ILE A 265 4.56 1.80 -9.43
N LEU A 266 4.82 1.09 -10.52
CA LEU A 266 4.10 1.22 -11.79
C LEU A 266 2.88 0.28 -11.73
N PRO A 267 1.66 0.83 -11.57
CA PRO A 267 0.47 0.05 -11.24
C PRO A 267 -0.05 -0.76 -12.44
N PRO A 268 -1.03 -1.66 -12.20
CA PRO A 268 -1.79 -2.29 -13.27
C PRO A 268 -2.42 -1.26 -14.21
N GLY A 269 -2.62 -1.66 -15.47
CA GLY A 269 -3.25 -0.80 -16.46
C GLY A 269 -4.66 -0.37 -16.03
N VAL A 270 -4.96 0.93 -16.17
CA VAL A 270 -6.16 1.56 -15.59
C VAL A 270 -7.46 1.33 -16.38
N SER A 271 -7.38 0.77 -17.59
CA SER A 271 -8.56 0.55 -18.42
C SER A 271 -9.16 -0.85 -18.20
N PRO A 272 -10.50 -1.02 -18.32
CA PRO A 272 -11.12 -2.34 -18.28
C PRO A 272 -10.55 -3.32 -19.31
N ALA A 273 -10.08 -2.82 -20.47
CA ALA A 273 -9.44 -3.63 -21.49
C ALA A 273 -8.06 -4.14 -21.03
N ALA A 274 -7.25 -3.28 -20.40
CA ALA A 274 -5.95 -3.66 -19.84
C ALA A 274 -6.11 -4.67 -18.69
N GLY A 275 -7.12 -4.47 -17.82
CA GLY A 275 -7.46 -5.41 -16.76
C GLY A 275 -7.83 -6.79 -17.32
N ARG A 276 -8.71 -6.87 -18.34
CA ARG A 276 -9.05 -8.15 -18.98
C ARG A 276 -7.84 -8.87 -19.59
N LEU A 277 -6.95 -8.14 -20.26
CA LEU A 277 -5.74 -8.73 -20.84
C LEU A 277 -4.82 -9.32 -19.76
N SER A 278 -4.59 -8.55 -18.69
CA SER A 278 -3.73 -8.98 -17.58
C SER A 278 -4.33 -10.19 -16.87
N ALA A 279 -5.65 -10.17 -16.63
CA ALA A 279 -6.36 -11.27 -16.00
C ALA A 279 -6.36 -12.55 -16.86
N ALA A 280 -6.52 -12.43 -18.18
CA ALA A 280 -6.44 -13.56 -19.10
C ALA A 280 -5.06 -14.21 -19.11
N ARG A 281 -3.98 -13.41 -19.10
CA ARG A 281 -2.60 -13.92 -19.16
C ARG A 281 -2.08 -14.49 -17.84
N LEU A 282 -2.46 -13.88 -16.72
CA LEU A 282 -1.93 -14.24 -15.40
C LEU A 282 -2.91 -15.10 -14.58
N GLY A 283 -4.09 -15.40 -15.12
CA GLY A 283 -5.12 -16.21 -14.43
C GLY A 283 -5.66 -15.57 -13.14
N THR A 284 -5.40 -14.28 -12.93
CA THR A 284 -5.67 -13.54 -11.69
C THR A 284 -6.52 -12.31 -12.00
N PRO A 285 -7.67 -12.10 -11.34
CA PRO A 285 -8.51 -10.93 -11.59
C PRO A 285 -7.77 -9.62 -11.32
N SER A 286 -8.16 -8.56 -12.03
CA SER A 286 -7.66 -7.20 -11.80
C SER A 286 -8.53 -6.46 -10.78
N ALA A 287 -7.89 -5.75 -9.88
CA ALA A 287 -8.54 -4.83 -8.96
C ALA A 287 -9.00 -3.55 -9.68
N ASP A 288 -9.93 -2.81 -9.09
CA ASP A 288 -10.19 -1.45 -9.52
C ASP A 288 -8.91 -0.57 -9.35
N PRO A 289 -8.50 0.20 -10.38
CA PRO A 289 -7.25 0.97 -10.32
C PRO A 289 -7.23 2.05 -9.23
N ALA A 290 -8.37 2.69 -8.95
CA ALA A 290 -8.45 3.73 -7.93
C ALA A 290 -8.40 3.10 -6.52
N VAL A 291 -9.03 1.93 -6.34
CA VAL A 291 -8.90 1.14 -5.10
C VAL A 291 -7.47 0.66 -4.89
N PHE A 292 -6.79 0.20 -5.95
CA PHE A 292 -5.38 -0.20 -5.90
C PHE A 292 -4.48 0.96 -5.47
N ALA A 293 -4.65 2.14 -6.08
CA ALA A 293 -3.89 3.33 -5.70
C ALA A 293 -4.11 3.73 -4.23
N ALA A 294 -5.37 3.70 -3.74
CA ALA A 294 -5.68 3.98 -2.34
C ALA A 294 -5.07 2.96 -1.37
N ALA A 295 -5.06 1.68 -1.75
CA ALA A 295 -4.41 0.62 -0.96
C ALA A 295 -2.90 0.80 -0.90
N VAL A 296 -2.24 1.14 -2.02
CA VAL A 296 -0.80 1.40 -2.06
C VAL A 296 -0.44 2.64 -1.23
N ALA A 297 -1.18 3.74 -1.36
CA ALA A 297 -0.93 4.96 -0.59
C ALA A 297 -0.97 4.69 0.93
N ARG A 298 -1.88 3.83 1.39
CA ARG A 298 -1.98 3.40 2.79
C ARG A 298 -0.76 2.61 3.28
N THR A 299 0.06 2.05 2.40
CA THR A 299 1.33 1.40 2.79
C THR A 299 2.48 2.38 2.97
N GLY A 300 2.36 3.61 2.44
CA GLY A 300 3.45 4.59 2.36
C GLY A 300 4.26 4.50 1.05
N ALA A 301 3.93 3.57 0.16
CA ALA A 301 4.49 3.52 -1.20
C ALA A 301 3.78 4.52 -2.14
N ALA A 302 4.46 4.93 -3.21
CA ALA A 302 3.92 5.82 -4.23
C ALA A 302 3.59 5.09 -5.54
N CYS A 303 2.49 5.46 -6.19
CA CYS A 303 2.10 4.94 -7.50
C CYS A 303 2.41 5.97 -8.60
N ALA A 304 3.22 5.58 -9.59
CA ALA A 304 3.45 6.36 -10.79
C ALA A 304 2.27 6.24 -11.76
N GLU A 305 1.98 7.30 -12.52
CA GLU A 305 0.92 7.30 -13.53
C GLU A 305 1.39 6.76 -14.89
N SER A 306 2.70 6.84 -15.16
CA SER A 306 3.31 6.46 -16.42
C SER A 306 4.67 5.78 -16.22
N LEU A 307 5.17 5.11 -17.26
CA LEU A 307 6.51 4.53 -17.26
C LEU A 307 7.58 5.63 -17.15
N GLU A 308 7.33 6.77 -17.78
CA GLU A 308 8.20 7.94 -17.76
C GLU A 308 8.32 8.49 -16.34
N ASP A 309 7.20 8.69 -15.64
CA ASP A 309 7.20 9.17 -14.25
C ASP A 309 7.85 8.15 -13.31
N PHE A 310 7.59 6.86 -13.52
CA PHE A 310 8.22 5.77 -12.78
C PHE A 310 9.74 5.83 -12.90
N CYS A 311 10.27 5.82 -14.12
CA CYS A 311 11.71 5.83 -14.34
C CYS A 311 12.37 7.16 -13.91
N ALA A 312 11.69 8.28 -14.11
CA ALA A 312 12.12 9.60 -13.70
C ALA A 312 12.27 9.71 -12.16
N ALA A 313 11.30 9.18 -11.40
CA ALA A 313 11.36 9.13 -9.94
C ALA A 313 12.49 8.20 -9.45
N LEU A 314 12.69 7.04 -10.09
CA LEU A 314 13.80 6.14 -9.76
C LEU A 314 15.16 6.78 -10.00
N GLY A 315 15.31 7.51 -11.11
CA GLY A 315 16.45 8.37 -11.35
C GLY A 315 16.66 9.29 -10.15
N LEU A 316 15.70 10.17 -9.85
CA LEU A 316 15.80 11.14 -8.75
C LEU A 316 16.20 10.54 -7.41
N LEU A 317 15.56 9.44 -7.03
CA LEU A 317 15.87 8.73 -5.79
C LEU A 317 17.30 8.18 -5.78
N ALA A 318 17.77 7.64 -6.90
CA ALA A 318 19.11 7.04 -7.00
C ALA A 318 20.25 8.06 -6.89
N PHE A 319 20.02 9.34 -7.18
CA PHE A 319 21.01 10.41 -6.95
C PHE A 319 21.08 10.89 -5.49
N GLY A 320 20.04 10.64 -4.67
CA GLY A 320 20.13 10.69 -3.21
C GLY A 320 19.87 12.05 -2.52
N ILE A 321 19.56 13.13 -3.25
CA ILE A 321 19.17 14.42 -2.64
C ILE A 321 17.66 14.57 -2.72
N LEU A 322 16.97 14.47 -1.58
CA LEU A 322 15.51 14.44 -1.50
C LEU A 322 14.92 15.71 -0.88
N PRO A 323 13.72 16.12 -1.32
CA PRO A 323 13.04 17.26 -0.74
C PRO A 323 12.59 16.97 0.69
N LYS A 324 12.70 17.96 1.58
CA LYS A 324 12.16 17.88 2.95
C LYS A 324 10.68 18.24 3.04
N GLY A 325 10.12 18.82 1.98
CA GLY A 325 8.75 19.30 1.90
C GLY A 325 8.34 19.54 0.45
N SER A 326 7.09 19.95 0.25
CA SER A 326 6.50 20.11 -1.08
C SER A 326 6.66 21.50 -1.68
N ARG A 327 7.35 22.44 -1.00
CA ARG A 327 7.49 23.82 -1.48
C ARG A 327 8.58 23.90 -2.55
N THR A 328 8.19 24.05 -3.80
CA THR A 328 9.10 23.98 -4.96
C THR A 328 9.20 25.35 -5.62
N ALA A 329 10.40 25.91 -5.63
CA ALA A 329 10.71 27.13 -6.36
C ALA A 329 10.88 26.83 -7.86
N CYS A 330 10.55 27.80 -8.70
CA CYS A 330 10.65 27.70 -10.15
C CYS A 330 11.51 28.84 -10.67
N ALA A 331 12.51 28.53 -11.50
CA ALA A 331 13.34 29.52 -12.17
C ALA A 331 13.62 29.10 -13.61
N GLY A 332 14.05 30.05 -14.46
CA GLY A 332 14.40 29.74 -15.84
C GLY A 332 14.79 30.96 -16.65
N ASN A 333 15.16 30.76 -17.91
CA ASN A 333 15.65 31.82 -18.81
C ASN A 333 14.56 32.38 -19.74
N GLY A 334 13.30 32.38 -19.29
CA GLY A 334 12.21 33.01 -20.03
C GLY A 334 10.83 32.78 -19.44
N LEU A 335 10.01 33.83 -19.45
CA LEU A 335 8.66 33.87 -18.90
C LEU A 335 7.78 32.65 -19.26
N GLY A 336 7.77 32.25 -20.53
CA GLY A 336 6.91 31.15 -21.01
C GLY A 336 7.27 29.79 -20.38
N VAL A 337 8.56 29.45 -20.31
CA VAL A 337 9.00 28.18 -19.71
C VAL A 337 8.89 28.17 -18.20
N VAL A 338 9.08 29.33 -17.57
CA VAL A 338 8.94 29.50 -16.12
C VAL A 338 7.48 29.37 -15.69
N ASN A 339 6.53 29.94 -16.45
CA ASN A 339 5.10 29.76 -16.20
C ASN A 339 4.66 28.29 -16.33
N LEU A 340 5.09 27.60 -17.40
CA LEU A 340 4.82 26.17 -17.57
C LEU A 340 5.41 25.32 -16.43
N THR A 341 6.52 25.77 -15.84
CA THR A 341 7.13 25.10 -14.69
C THR A 341 6.29 25.27 -13.44
N ALA A 342 5.77 26.46 -13.17
CA ALA A 342 4.87 26.71 -12.04
C ALA A 342 3.53 25.94 -12.18
N ASP A 343 2.99 25.86 -13.39
CA ASP A 343 1.81 25.04 -13.70
C ASP A 343 2.10 23.56 -13.43
N ALA A 344 3.24 23.04 -13.89
CA ALA A 344 3.65 21.66 -13.67
C ALA A 344 3.82 21.32 -12.19
N VAL A 345 4.42 22.22 -11.40
CA VAL A 345 4.53 22.07 -9.94
C VAL A 345 3.15 21.95 -9.30
N THR A 346 2.23 22.84 -9.67
CA THR A 346 0.86 22.83 -9.12
C THR A 346 0.09 21.58 -9.54
N GLN A 347 0.17 21.18 -10.81
CA GLN A 347 -0.50 19.99 -11.35
C GLN A 347 0.01 18.68 -10.72
N ALA A 348 1.30 18.62 -10.37
CA ALA A 348 1.88 17.48 -9.65
C ALA A 348 1.48 17.43 -8.16
N GLY A 349 0.67 18.38 -7.67
CA GLY A 349 0.27 18.48 -6.27
C GLY A 349 1.35 19.03 -5.33
N LEU A 350 2.42 19.62 -5.89
CA LEU A 350 3.43 20.34 -5.12
C LEU A 350 2.97 21.79 -4.86
N ILE A 351 3.59 22.45 -3.89
CA ILE A 351 3.24 23.82 -3.50
C ILE A 351 4.27 24.76 -4.15
N PRO A 352 3.87 25.71 -5.01
CA PRO A 352 4.79 26.74 -5.49
C PRO A 352 5.38 27.53 -4.31
N ALA A 353 6.71 27.62 -4.23
CA ALA A 353 7.38 28.33 -3.13
C ALA A 353 7.09 29.84 -3.19
N GLN A 354 6.84 30.43 -2.02
CA GLN A 354 6.74 31.88 -1.83
C GLN A 354 8.05 32.38 -1.21
N LEU A 355 8.93 32.95 -2.03
CA LEU A 355 10.24 33.39 -1.60
C LEU A 355 10.16 34.69 -0.79
N SER A 356 11.17 34.91 0.05
CA SER A 356 11.23 36.10 0.88
C SER A 356 11.57 37.36 0.05
N ARG A 357 11.15 38.53 0.56
CA ARG A 357 11.50 39.83 -0.06
C ARG A 357 13.02 40.04 -0.18
N SER A 358 13.81 39.48 0.74
CA SER A 358 15.27 39.49 0.67
C SER A 358 15.78 38.70 -0.53
N THR A 359 15.19 37.54 -0.81
CA THR A 359 15.52 36.70 -1.96
C THR A 359 15.14 37.40 -3.26
N HIS A 360 13.95 37.99 -3.36
CA HIS A 360 13.54 38.80 -4.53
C HIS A 360 14.49 39.96 -4.78
N THR A 361 14.93 40.65 -3.72
CA THR A 361 15.87 41.79 -3.82
C THR A 361 17.24 41.32 -4.32
N ALA A 362 17.76 40.22 -3.79
CA ALA A 362 19.03 39.63 -4.23
C ALA A 362 18.96 39.17 -5.70
N LEU A 363 17.89 38.52 -6.11
CA LEU A 363 17.66 38.11 -7.51
C LEU A 363 17.57 39.29 -8.47
N THR A 364 16.90 40.38 -8.04
CA THR A 364 16.80 41.62 -8.84
C THR A 364 18.17 42.26 -9.05
N ALA A 365 19.00 42.30 -8.00
CA ALA A 365 20.37 42.81 -8.10
C ALA A 365 21.25 41.93 -9.01
N LEU A 366 21.13 40.60 -8.93
CA LEU A 366 21.87 39.66 -9.78
C LEU A 366 21.50 39.75 -11.26
N THR A 367 20.22 39.85 -11.56
CA THR A 367 19.70 39.95 -12.94
C THR A 367 19.79 41.35 -13.52
N GLN A 368 20.13 42.35 -12.70
CA GLN A 368 20.09 43.79 -13.05
C GLN A 368 18.72 44.20 -13.61
N SER A 369 17.65 43.53 -13.16
CA SER A 369 16.29 43.78 -13.61
C SER A 369 15.81 45.17 -13.14
N PRO A 370 15.14 45.95 -14.00
CA PRO A 370 14.51 47.21 -13.60
C PRO A 370 13.26 47.01 -12.71
N VAL A 371 12.77 45.78 -12.60
CA VAL A 371 11.59 45.41 -11.80
C VAL A 371 11.99 44.37 -10.76
N LEU A 372 11.45 44.50 -9.55
CA LEU A 372 11.62 43.51 -8.49
C LEU A 372 11.13 42.14 -8.98
N MET A 373 11.99 41.13 -8.86
CA MET A 373 11.67 39.75 -9.21
C MET A 373 10.54 39.19 -8.35
N ASN A 374 9.71 38.33 -8.95
CA ASN A 374 8.60 37.64 -8.29
C ASN A 374 8.79 36.12 -8.37
N ASP A 375 7.83 35.39 -7.79
CA ASP A 375 7.70 33.95 -7.92
C ASP A 375 6.63 33.63 -8.98
N PRO A 376 6.93 32.84 -10.00
CA PRO A 376 8.21 32.18 -10.30
C PRO A 376 9.26 33.15 -10.91
N SER A 377 10.56 32.81 -10.82
CA SER A 377 11.67 33.73 -11.15
C SER A 377 12.16 33.62 -12.60
N ASP A 378 11.93 34.66 -13.41
CA ASP A 378 12.46 34.78 -14.77
C ASP A 378 13.85 35.45 -14.77
N LEU A 379 14.88 34.71 -15.16
CA LEU A 379 16.26 35.19 -15.23
C LEU A 379 16.59 35.89 -16.55
N GLY A 380 15.65 35.88 -17.51
CA GLY A 380 15.80 36.48 -18.83
C GLY A 380 16.53 35.59 -19.86
N PRO A 381 16.39 35.89 -21.16
CA PRO A 381 16.89 35.06 -22.26
C PRO A 381 18.42 35.00 -22.35
N GLU A 382 19.10 36.01 -21.80
CA GLU A 382 20.56 36.14 -21.78
C GLU A 382 21.21 35.44 -20.57
N ALA A 383 20.45 34.68 -19.78
CA ALA A 383 20.93 34.05 -18.56
C ALA A 383 21.99 32.98 -18.85
N ALA A 384 23.26 33.36 -18.68
CA ALA A 384 24.41 32.44 -18.75
C ALA A 384 24.48 31.51 -17.52
N GLY A 385 25.23 30.41 -17.64
CA GLY A 385 25.34 29.39 -16.58
C GLY A 385 25.76 29.93 -15.20
N THR A 386 26.59 30.97 -15.15
CA THR A 386 27.00 31.63 -13.89
C THR A 386 25.85 32.38 -13.22
N LEU A 387 25.02 33.10 -13.98
CA LEU A 387 23.82 33.77 -13.46
C LEU A 387 22.81 32.74 -12.94
N VAL A 388 22.59 31.66 -13.69
CA VAL A 388 21.70 30.58 -13.29
C VAL A 388 22.17 29.93 -11.99
N ARG A 389 23.48 29.67 -11.84
CA ARG A 389 24.09 29.18 -10.60
C ARG A 389 23.85 30.13 -9.43
N ASP A 390 24.16 31.42 -9.59
CA ASP A 390 24.07 32.39 -8.50
C ASP A 390 22.62 32.61 -8.06
N ALA A 391 21.69 32.65 -9.02
CA ALA A 391 20.26 32.67 -8.72
C ALA A 391 19.79 31.41 -7.99
N ALA A 392 20.21 30.21 -8.46
CA ALA A 392 19.87 28.95 -7.79
C ALA A 392 20.38 28.89 -6.35
N ARG A 393 21.60 29.40 -6.10
CA ARG A 393 22.18 29.48 -4.75
C ARG A 393 21.36 30.39 -3.83
N VAL A 394 20.95 31.56 -4.31
CA VAL A 394 20.10 32.49 -3.57
C VAL A 394 18.73 31.88 -3.27
N ILE A 395 18.10 31.23 -4.25
CA ILE A 395 16.78 30.60 -4.09
C ILE A 395 16.84 29.43 -3.11
N LEU A 396 17.81 28.53 -3.25
CA LEU A 396 17.91 27.35 -2.39
C LEU A 396 18.35 27.68 -0.95
N ALA A 397 18.96 28.85 -0.71
CA ALA A 397 19.21 29.36 0.63
C ALA A 397 17.93 29.82 1.35
N ASP A 398 16.85 30.12 0.62
CA ASP A 398 15.58 30.57 1.20
C ASP A 398 14.89 29.42 1.96
N PRO A 399 14.47 29.61 3.23
CA PRO A 399 13.78 28.57 4.00
C PRO A 399 12.37 28.23 3.47
N SER A 400 11.81 29.04 2.57
CA SER A 400 10.53 28.78 1.90
C SER A 400 10.63 27.83 0.71
N ALA A 401 11.83 27.53 0.22
CA ALA A 401 12.06 26.57 -0.86
C ALA A 401 12.62 25.25 -0.32
N ASP A 402 11.92 24.15 -0.54
CA ASP A 402 12.38 22.79 -0.23
C ASP A 402 13.07 22.13 -1.45
N ALA A 403 12.77 22.61 -2.66
CA ALA A 403 13.31 22.16 -3.93
C ALA A 403 13.34 23.31 -4.97
N LEU A 404 14.12 23.15 -6.05
CA LEU A 404 14.15 24.08 -7.18
C LEU A 404 14.04 23.32 -8.52
N ILE A 405 13.15 23.76 -9.41
CA ILE A 405 13.14 23.35 -10.81
C ILE A 405 13.63 24.52 -11.67
N VAL A 406 14.70 24.29 -12.44
CA VAL A 406 15.29 25.27 -13.36
C VAL A 406 14.99 24.86 -14.79
N SER A 407 14.19 25.65 -15.51
CA SER A 407 13.82 25.40 -16.91
C SER A 407 14.60 26.28 -17.87
N LEU A 408 15.38 25.65 -18.75
CA LEU A 408 16.26 26.29 -19.72
C LEU A 408 15.80 26.01 -21.15
N SER A 409 15.57 27.08 -21.91
CA SER A 409 15.36 27.05 -23.36
C SER A 409 16.65 27.30 -24.12
N PRO A 410 16.84 26.69 -25.31
CA PRO A 410 18.03 26.86 -26.12
C PRO A 410 18.08 28.29 -26.67
N MET A 411 18.89 29.16 -26.06
CA MET A 411 19.04 30.57 -26.44
C MET A 411 20.47 30.86 -26.90
N THR A 412 20.65 31.74 -27.90
CA THR A 412 21.92 32.00 -28.58
C THR A 412 23.04 32.50 -27.67
N ALA A 413 22.69 33.21 -26.59
CA ALA A 413 23.63 33.80 -25.64
C ALA A 413 24.02 32.87 -24.48
N ALA A 414 23.26 31.79 -24.25
CA ALA A 414 23.56 30.85 -23.19
C ALA A 414 24.68 29.90 -23.65
N ARG A 415 25.92 30.12 -23.19
CA ARG A 415 26.94 29.07 -23.21
C ARG A 415 26.56 28.02 -22.16
N GLU A 416 25.61 27.16 -22.52
CA GLU A 416 24.96 26.20 -21.61
C GLU A 416 25.87 25.06 -21.12
N SER A 417 27.07 24.90 -21.71
CA SER A 417 27.96 23.76 -21.41
C SER A 417 28.50 23.74 -19.98
N GLU A 418 28.60 24.88 -19.30
CA GLU A 418 29.13 24.95 -17.92
C GLU A 418 28.04 24.89 -16.84
N ALA A 419 26.76 25.12 -17.20
CA ALA A 419 25.67 25.20 -16.24
C ALA A 419 25.47 23.92 -15.40
N PRO A 420 25.58 22.70 -15.95
CA PRO A 420 25.40 21.48 -15.16
C PRO A 420 26.39 21.33 -14.01
N ALA A 421 27.69 21.56 -14.26
CA ALA A 421 28.73 21.44 -13.24
C ALA A 421 28.51 22.46 -12.11
N LEU A 422 28.20 23.70 -12.48
CA LEU A 422 27.93 24.77 -11.52
C LEU A 422 26.68 24.50 -10.67
N LEU A 423 25.60 23.99 -11.26
CA LEU A 423 24.37 23.68 -10.54
C LEU A 423 24.52 22.46 -9.62
N ALA A 424 25.38 21.51 -9.98
CA ALA A 424 25.70 20.36 -9.13
C ALA A 424 26.42 20.78 -7.84
N GLU A 425 27.29 21.78 -7.92
CA GLU A 425 27.92 22.39 -6.74
C GLU A 425 26.88 23.00 -5.81
N VAL A 426 25.97 23.82 -6.35
CA VAL A 426 24.89 24.47 -5.56
C VAL A 426 24.00 23.44 -4.89
N THR A 427 23.65 22.36 -5.60
CA THR A 427 22.78 21.29 -5.07
C THR A 427 23.42 20.62 -3.85
N ARG A 428 24.73 20.33 -3.92
CA ARG A 428 25.50 19.76 -2.80
C ARG A 428 25.66 20.73 -1.64
N GLU A 429 25.92 22.01 -1.91
CA GLU A 429 26.02 23.07 -0.90
C GLU A 429 24.69 23.26 -0.13
N ALA A 430 23.57 23.29 -0.84
CA ALA A 430 22.26 23.55 -0.27
C ALA A 430 21.65 22.34 0.45
N GLY A 431 22.00 21.11 0.02
CA GLY A 431 21.37 19.88 0.51
C GLY A 431 19.87 19.80 0.19
N LYS A 432 19.43 20.48 -0.88
CA LYS A 432 18.06 20.51 -1.40
C LYS A 432 18.08 20.10 -2.88
N PRO A 433 17.08 19.35 -3.36
CA PRO A 433 17.05 18.90 -4.76
C PRO A 433 16.91 20.08 -5.73
N LEU A 434 17.74 20.04 -6.78
CA LEU A 434 17.68 20.93 -7.93
C LEU A 434 17.50 20.06 -9.18
N LEU A 435 16.40 20.26 -9.90
CA LEU A 435 16.10 19.55 -11.14
C LEU A 435 16.23 20.52 -12.30
N VAL A 436 16.93 20.10 -13.36
CA VAL A 436 17.14 20.92 -14.55
C VAL A 436 16.28 20.38 -15.68
N CYS A 437 15.48 21.25 -16.28
CA CYS A 437 14.60 20.94 -17.40
C CYS A 437 15.13 21.64 -18.65
N ARG A 438 15.37 20.89 -19.72
CA ARG A 438 15.72 21.47 -21.02
C ARG A 438 14.55 21.31 -21.99
N THR A 439 13.95 22.41 -22.40
CA THR A 439 12.81 22.43 -23.32
C THR A 439 13.29 22.46 -24.78
N GLY A 440 12.70 21.62 -25.65
CA GLY A 440 12.93 21.71 -27.10
C GLY A 440 13.87 20.68 -27.73
N GLY A 441 14.35 19.67 -27.00
CA GLY A 441 15.05 18.50 -27.58
C GLY A 441 16.22 17.96 -26.75
N THR A 442 16.71 16.78 -27.15
CA THR A 442 17.84 16.06 -26.54
C THR A 442 19.18 16.60 -27.05
N ASP A 443 19.66 17.68 -26.46
CA ASP A 443 21.09 17.97 -26.52
C ASP A 443 21.83 16.91 -25.69
N VAL A 444 22.32 15.90 -26.39
CA VAL A 444 23.05 14.76 -25.81
C VAL A 444 24.21 15.25 -24.94
N ASN A 445 24.89 16.32 -25.36
CA ASN A 445 26.03 16.88 -24.62
C ASN A 445 25.60 17.47 -23.28
N PHE A 446 24.45 18.15 -23.23
CA PHE A 446 23.93 18.72 -21.98
C PHE A 446 23.50 17.64 -21.00
N ARG A 447 22.82 16.59 -21.50
CA ARG A 447 22.44 15.45 -20.67
C ARG A 447 23.68 14.71 -20.14
N ASP A 448 24.66 14.47 -21.00
CA ASP A 448 25.92 13.81 -20.59
C ASP A 448 26.67 14.67 -19.56
N ALA A 449 26.72 16.00 -19.74
CA ALA A 449 27.30 16.93 -18.77
C ALA A 449 26.55 16.94 -17.43
N CYS A 450 25.21 16.89 -17.43
CA CYS A 450 24.41 16.71 -16.22
C CYS A 450 24.77 15.39 -15.52
N ARG A 451 24.80 14.28 -16.26
CA ARG A 451 25.16 12.96 -15.71
C ARG A 451 26.56 12.96 -15.10
N GLU A 452 27.55 13.48 -15.81
CA GLU A 452 28.95 13.59 -15.35
C GLU A 452 29.07 14.48 -14.09
N SER A 453 28.20 15.49 -13.97
CA SER A 453 28.17 16.41 -12.83
C SER A 453 27.33 15.90 -11.64
N GLY A 454 26.58 14.80 -11.80
CA GLY A 454 25.69 14.28 -10.76
C GLY A 454 24.32 14.98 -10.68
N LEU A 455 23.82 15.51 -11.79
CA LEU A 455 22.47 16.06 -11.95
C LEU A 455 21.61 15.22 -12.88
N ILE A 456 20.29 15.30 -12.69
CA ILE A 456 19.32 14.74 -13.64
C ILE A 456 18.76 15.86 -14.52
N ALA A 457 18.90 15.66 -15.83
CA ALA A 457 18.24 16.49 -16.82
C ALA A 457 16.89 15.87 -17.21
N PHE A 458 15.84 16.69 -17.19
CA PHE A 458 14.51 16.34 -17.67
C PHE A 458 14.22 17.05 -19.00
N THR A 459 13.41 16.42 -19.84
CA THR A 459 12.96 17.00 -21.11
C THR A 459 11.71 17.89 -20.95
N SER A 460 11.09 17.88 -19.77
CA SER A 460 9.94 18.74 -19.45
C SER A 460 9.82 19.01 -17.95
N ALA A 461 9.29 20.18 -17.59
CA ALA A 461 8.97 20.54 -16.22
C ALA A 461 7.92 19.61 -15.59
N ARG A 462 6.98 19.08 -16.40
CA ARG A 462 5.97 18.10 -15.95
C ARG A 462 6.62 16.82 -15.43
N ALA A 463 7.59 16.27 -16.16
CA ALA A 463 8.31 15.07 -15.73
C ALA A 463 9.13 15.33 -14.46
N ALA A 464 9.81 16.48 -14.37
CA ALA A 464 10.57 16.85 -13.17
C ALA A 464 9.66 17.03 -11.93
N ALA A 465 8.54 17.74 -12.08
CA ALA A 465 7.59 17.94 -11.00
C ALA A 465 6.94 16.62 -10.55
N SER A 466 6.55 15.75 -11.49
CA SER A 466 5.96 14.45 -11.19
C SER A 466 6.95 13.52 -10.48
N ALA A 467 8.20 13.47 -10.94
CA ALA A 467 9.27 12.71 -10.29
C ALA A 467 9.54 13.19 -8.86
N LEU A 468 9.57 14.52 -8.66
CA LEU A 468 9.75 15.12 -7.34
C LEU A 468 8.58 14.82 -6.41
N ALA A 469 7.35 14.89 -6.91
CA ALA A 469 6.15 14.55 -6.16
C ALA A 469 6.13 13.07 -5.74
N LEU A 470 6.45 12.15 -6.66
CA LEU A 470 6.54 10.71 -6.36
C LEU A 470 7.64 10.40 -5.36
N ALA A 471 8.82 11.00 -5.53
CA ALA A 471 9.93 10.85 -4.59
C ALA A 471 9.51 11.34 -3.19
N LEU A 472 8.91 12.53 -3.09
CA LEU A 472 8.41 13.07 -1.82
C LEU A 472 7.35 12.15 -1.19
N GLN A 473 6.37 11.69 -1.96
CA GLN A 473 5.34 10.76 -1.48
C GLN A 473 5.94 9.46 -0.92
N SER A 474 6.97 8.92 -1.58
CA SER A 474 7.62 7.66 -1.18
C SER A 474 8.50 7.76 0.07
N VAL A 475 8.86 8.97 0.49
CA VAL A 475 9.73 9.21 1.66
C VAL A 475 9.04 9.94 2.79
N THR A 476 7.88 10.55 2.52
CA THR A 476 7.06 11.22 3.53
C THR A 476 6.03 10.27 4.09
N ARG A 477 6.02 10.14 5.41
CA ARG A 477 5.02 9.35 6.12
C ARG A 477 3.85 10.24 6.50
N THR A 478 2.72 10.04 5.84
CA THR A 478 1.48 10.72 6.22
C THR A 478 0.78 9.96 7.35
N GLY A 479 -0.16 10.62 8.03
CA GLY A 479 -1.04 9.95 8.99
C GLY A 479 -1.89 8.83 8.36
N GLU A 480 -2.00 8.79 7.03
CA GLU A 480 -2.74 7.76 6.29
C GLU A 480 -2.02 6.40 6.33
N SER A 481 -0.69 6.37 6.45
CA SER A 481 0.08 5.12 6.50
C SER A 481 0.16 4.48 7.90
N ARG A 482 -0.35 5.18 8.93
CA ARG A 482 -0.30 4.71 10.31
C ARG A 482 -1.29 3.58 10.56
N THR A 483 -0.90 2.70 11.47
CA THR A 483 -1.72 1.59 11.96
C THR A 483 -3.03 2.09 12.54
N ALA A 484 -4.10 1.30 12.35
CA ALA A 484 -5.40 1.73 12.82
C ALA A 484 -5.50 1.71 14.35
N GLU A 485 -6.00 2.80 14.92
CA GLU A 485 -6.43 2.79 16.32
C GLU A 485 -7.67 1.91 16.46
N GLY A 486 -7.66 1.02 17.45
CA GLY A 486 -8.87 0.36 17.92
C GLY A 486 -9.90 1.38 18.41
N PRO A 487 -11.15 0.97 18.64
CA PRO A 487 -12.23 1.88 18.99
C PRO A 487 -11.92 2.70 20.27
N GLU A 488 -11.77 4.02 20.14
CA GLU A 488 -11.93 4.95 21.25
C GLU A 488 -13.43 5.05 21.56
N THR A 489 -13.90 4.24 22.50
CA THR A 489 -15.15 4.45 23.26
C THR A 489 -16.32 5.08 22.46
N GLU A 490 -16.76 4.41 21.40
CA GLU A 490 -18.11 4.61 20.86
C GLU A 490 -19.00 3.44 21.31
N THR A 491 -20.32 3.66 21.29
CA THR A 491 -21.34 2.64 21.56
C THR A 491 -20.95 1.30 20.91
N PRO A 492 -20.93 0.20 21.67
CA PRO A 492 -20.58 -1.11 21.12
C PRO A 492 -21.50 -1.45 19.95
N ALA A 493 -20.93 -1.94 18.85
CA ALA A 493 -21.72 -2.42 17.73
C ALA A 493 -22.49 -3.68 18.13
N ASP A 494 -23.79 -3.74 17.85
CA ASP A 494 -24.60 -4.95 18.01
C ASP A 494 -24.41 -5.87 16.80
N THR A 495 -23.25 -6.54 16.77
CA THR A 495 -22.90 -7.46 15.69
C THR A 495 -23.86 -8.64 15.58
N ALA A 496 -24.53 -9.02 16.66
CA ALA A 496 -25.54 -10.09 16.66
C ALA A 496 -26.81 -9.66 15.92
N GLN A 497 -27.31 -8.45 16.18
CA GLN A 497 -28.46 -7.89 15.45
C GLN A 497 -28.14 -7.74 13.96
N ALA A 498 -26.95 -7.22 13.64
CA ALA A 498 -26.52 -7.07 12.26
C ALA A 498 -26.40 -8.42 11.52
N ALA A 499 -25.79 -9.42 12.16
CA ALA A 499 -25.69 -10.77 11.60
C ALA A 499 -27.07 -11.40 11.38
N ALA A 500 -28.01 -11.19 12.31
CA ALA A 500 -29.38 -11.68 12.17
C ALA A 500 -30.09 -11.07 10.94
N ALA A 501 -29.89 -9.78 10.66
CA ALA A 501 -30.44 -9.14 9.46
C ALA A 501 -29.91 -9.77 8.16
N LEU A 502 -28.62 -10.07 8.11
CA LEU A 502 -27.97 -10.75 6.97
C LEU A 502 -28.45 -12.20 6.79
N GLU A 503 -28.58 -12.94 7.90
CA GLU A 503 -29.07 -14.33 7.88
C GLU A 503 -30.55 -14.42 7.46
N ASN A 504 -31.37 -13.43 7.84
CA ASN A 504 -32.77 -13.38 7.40
C ASN A 504 -32.88 -13.22 5.87
N ALA A 505 -32.06 -12.35 5.27
CA ALA A 505 -31.99 -12.22 3.82
C ALA A 505 -31.54 -13.52 3.14
N ARG A 506 -30.52 -14.21 3.70
CA ARG A 506 -30.06 -15.51 3.19
C ARG A 506 -31.09 -16.61 3.25
N ARG A 507 -31.78 -16.76 4.38
CA ARG A 507 -32.87 -17.74 4.56
C ARG A 507 -34.04 -17.47 3.63
N ALA A 508 -34.26 -16.20 3.28
CA ALA A 508 -35.24 -15.79 2.26
C ALA A 508 -34.72 -15.95 0.82
N HIS A 509 -33.52 -16.52 0.61
CA HIS A 509 -32.85 -16.66 -0.69
C HIS A 509 -32.68 -15.33 -1.44
N ARG A 510 -32.50 -14.23 -0.70
CA ARG A 510 -32.24 -12.90 -1.25
C ARG A 510 -30.77 -12.55 -1.15
N LEU A 511 -30.27 -11.90 -2.20
CA LEU A 511 -28.95 -11.24 -2.19
C LEU A 511 -29.06 -9.74 -1.90
N VAL A 512 -30.26 -9.17 -1.90
CA VAL A 512 -30.51 -7.75 -1.64
C VAL A 512 -31.25 -7.60 -0.32
N LEU A 513 -30.77 -6.68 0.52
CA LEU A 513 -31.38 -6.34 1.80
C LEU A 513 -32.65 -5.49 1.61
N THR A 514 -33.62 -5.71 2.49
CA THR A 514 -34.80 -4.85 2.59
C THR A 514 -34.48 -3.53 3.30
N GLU A 515 -35.37 -2.56 3.21
CA GLU A 515 -35.26 -1.28 3.93
C GLU A 515 -35.18 -1.49 5.44
N SER A 516 -35.98 -2.42 5.97
CA SER A 516 -35.97 -2.78 7.39
C SER A 516 -34.65 -3.43 7.82
N GLU A 517 -34.08 -4.30 6.98
CA GLU A 517 -32.78 -4.92 7.24
C GLU A 517 -31.63 -3.90 7.15
N CYS A 518 -31.67 -2.98 6.17
CA CYS A 518 -30.74 -1.85 6.11
C CYS A 518 -30.86 -0.96 7.35
N ALA A 519 -32.07 -0.59 7.77
CA ALA A 519 -32.29 0.23 8.95
C ALA A 519 -31.77 -0.45 10.23
N ALA A 520 -32.01 -1.75 10.38
CA ALA A 520 -31.47 -2.54 11.50
C ALA A 520 -29.93 -2.59 11.47
N LEU A 521 -29.33 -2.74 10.29
CA LEU A 521 -27.89 -2.73 10.12
C LEU A 521 -27.28 -1.37 10.49
N LEU A 522 -27.88 -0.26 10.03
CA LEU A 522 -27.43 1.08 10.41
C LEU A 522 -27.52 1.31 11.92
N ALA A 523 -28.64 0.94 12.54
CA ALA A 523 -28.85 1.07 13.97
C ALA A 523 -27.84 0.25 14.78
N ALA A 524 -27.55 -0.99 14.37
CA ALA A 524 -26.58 -1.88 15.03
C ALA A 524 -25.16 -1.31 15.08
N PHE A 525 -24.78 -0.46 14.11
CA PHE A 525 -23.48 0.23 14.09
C PHE A 525 -23.57 1.70 14.53
N GLY A 526 -24.72 2.14 15.06
CA GLY A 526 -24.95 3.51 15.49
C GLY A 526 -24.94 4.53 14.35
N ILE A 527 -25.13 4.12 13.09
CA ILE A 527 -25.26 5.04 11.96
C ILE A 527 -26.69 5.58 11.94
N ARG A 528 -26.83 6.90 11.99
CA ARG A 528 -28.14 7.55 12.06
C ARG A 528 -28.84 7.50 10.69
N GLY A 529 -29.90 6.71 10.58
CA GLY A 529 -30.84 6.74 9.45
C GLY A 529 -32.07 7.60 9.72
N ALA A 530 -32.77 8.00 8.66
CA ALA A 530 -34.10 8.59 8.77
C ALA A 530 -35.09 7.60 9.40
N GLN A 531 -35.96 8.08 10.29
CA GLN A 531 -36.93 7.24 10.96
C GLN A 531 -37.96 6.75 9.94
N GLY A 532 -38.14 5.43 9.85
CA GLY A 532 -39.10 4.85 8.93
C GLY A 532 -39.70 3.54 9.42
N ALA A 533 -40.76 3.11 8.75
CA ALA A 533 -41.48 1.88 9.03
C ALA A 533 -41.97 1.23 7.73
N PHE A 534 -41.96 -0.09 7.71
CA PHE A 534 -42.55 -0.88 6.62
C PHE A 534 -44.07 -0.95 6.80
N ALA A 535 -44.80 -0.84 5.68
CA ALA A 535 -46.24 -0.98 5.61
C ALA A 535 -46.64 -1.83 4.40
N ALA A 536 -47.40 -2.90 4.63
CA ALA A 536 -47.89 -3.79 3.59
C ALA A 536 -49.17 -3.27 2.91
N THR A 537 -49.87 -2.33 3.55
CA THR A 537 -51.14 -1.77 3.06
C THR A 537 -51.17 -0.24 3.14
N ALA A 538 -52.08 0.39 2.39
CA ALA A 538 -52.28 1.84 2.43
C ALA A 538 -52.67 2.32 3.84
N GLN A 539 -53.49 1.55 4.57
CA GLN A 539 -53.91 1.86 5.94
C GLN A 539 -52.73 1.82 6.91
N GLU A 540 -51.89 0.78 6.82
CA GLU A 540 -50.65 0.70 7.60
C GLU A 540 -49.69 1.85 7.26
N ALA A 541 -49.60 2.25 5.99
CA ALA A 541 -48.73 3.34 5.56
C ALA A 541 -49.17 4.68 6.14
N SER A 542 -50.48 4.97 6.12
CA SER A 542 -51.05 6.18 6.74
C SER A 542 -50.86 6.19 8.26
N ALA A 543 -51.07 5.06 8.95
CA ALA A 543 -50.84 4.94 10.39
C ALA A 543 -49.36 5.11 10.76
N ALA A 544 -48.45 4.54 9.97
CA ALA A 544 -47.01 4.74 10.12
C ALA A 544 -46.64 6.22 9.93
N ALA A 545 -47.17 6.88 8.89
CA ALA A 545 -46.92 8.30 8.63
C ALA A 545 -47.41 9.20 9.77
N HIS A 546 -48.59 8.91 10.34
CA HIS A 546 -49.10 9.63 11.52
C HIS A 546 -48.15 9.51 12.71
N THR A 547 -47.65 8.30 12.96
CA THR A 547 -46.74 8.01 14.09
C THR A 547 -45.36 8.65 13.88
N ILE A 548 -44.84 8.64 12.65
CA ILE A 548 -43.53 9.22 12.30
C ILE A 548 -43.57 10.76 12.25
N GLY A 549 -44.69 11.33 11.80
CA GLY A 549 -44.91 12.77 11.66
C GLY A 549 -44.58 13.33 10.27
N PHE A 550 -45.43 14.25 9.79
CA PHE A 550 -45.37 14.86 8.45
C PHE A 550 -44.40 16.06 8.35
N PRO A 551 -43.74 16.30 7.19
CA PRO A 551 -43.82 15.54 5.96
C PRO A 551 -43.08 14.18 5.99
N VAL A 552 -43.58 13.24 5.20
CA VAL A 552 -42.97 11.90 4.99
C VAL A 552 -42.70 11.65 3.50
N ALA A 553 -41.78 10.74 3.24
CA ALA A 553 -41.56 10.09 1.96
C ALA A 553 -42.14 8.67 1.99
N VAL A 554 -42.64 8.19 0.86
CA VAL A 554 -43.09 6.81 0.69
C VAL A 554 -42.27 6.19 -0.44
N LYS A 555 -41.58 5.10 -0.13
CA LYS A 555 -40.67 4.40 -1.04
C LYS A 555 -41.17 2.97 -1.28
N LEU A 556 -41.11 2.50 -2.51
CA LEU A 556 -41.52 1.16 -2.90
C LEU A 556 -40.61 0.11 -2.26
N SER A 557 -41.20 -0.95 -1.67
CA SER A 557 -40.48 -2.14 -1.21
C SER A 557 -40.96 -3.37 -1.97
N ALA A 558 -40.12 -3.89 -2.85
CA ALA A 558 -40.41 -5.03 -3.70
C ALA A 558 -39.16 -5.88 -3.95
N ASP A 559 -39.34 -7.19 -4.10
CA ASP A 559 -38.26 -8.07 -4.58
C ASP A 559 -38.11 -7.93 -6.10
N GLY A 560 -36.86 -7.97 -6.59
CA GLY A 560 -36.55 -7.89 -8.02
C GLY A 560 -36.40 -6.47 -8.57
N ILE A 561 -36.47 -5.42 -7.72
CA ILE A 561 -36.19 -4.03 -8.09
C ILE A 561 -34.88 -3.60 -7.42
N ALA A 562 -33.84 -3.34 -8.23
CA ALA A 562 -32.54 -2.88 -7.74
C ALA A 562 -32.51 -1.36 -7.49
N HIS A 563 -33.07 -0.56 -8.40
CA HIS A 563 -33.13 0.91 -8.29
C HIS A 563 -34.56 1.41 -8.28
N LYS A 564 -35.02 1.90 -7.11
CA LYS A 564 -36.40 2.32 -6.88
C LYS A 564 -36.79 3.51 -7.73
N THR A 565 -35.89 4.48 -7.90
CA THR A 565 -36.14 5.72 -8.66
C THR A 565 -36.45 5.43 -10.13
N ASP A 566 -35.79 4.44 -10.72
CA ASP A 566 -35.98 4.06 -12.13
C ASP A 566 -37.37 3.47 -12.39
N ALA A 567 -37.96 2.84 -11.36
CA ALA A 567 -39.35 2.37 -11.40
C ALA A 567 -40.38 3.46 -11.03
N GLY A 568 -39.97 4.71 -10.80
CA GLY A 568 -40.85 5.74 -10.20
C GLY A 568 -41.31 5.35 -8.80
N GLY A 569 -40.46 4.63 -8.06
CA GLY A 569 -40.73 3.98 -6.78
C GLY A 569 -40.66 4.89 -5.56
N VAL A 570 -40.57 6.22 -5.71
CA VAL A 570 -40.40 7.16 -4.59
C VAL A 570 -41.33 8.36 -4.77
N ILE A 571 -42.11 8.67 -3.73
CA ILE A 571 -42.95 9.88 -3.66
C ILE A 571 -42.56 10.65 -2.39
N LEU A 572 -42.21 11.92 -2.55
CA LEU A 572 -41.67 12.77 -1.48
C LEU A 572 -42.68 13.83 -1.03
N ASN A 573 -42.41 14.46 0.12
CA ASN A 573 -43.11 15.63 0.66
C ASN A 573 -44.62 15.44 0.87
N LEU A 574 -45.01 14.25 1.34
CA LEU A 574 -46.40 13.93 1.67
C LEU A 574 -46.72 14.52 3.05
N ARG A 575 -47.81 15.30 3.13
CA ARG A 575 -48.17 16.11 4.31
C ARG A 575 -49.46 15.67 5.00
N SER A 576 -50.10 14.60 4.53
CA SER A 576 -51.35 14.11 5.08
C SER A 576 -51.46 12.59 4.91
N GLU A 577 -52.27 11.96 5.76
CA GLU A 577 -52.58 10.53 5.70
C GLU A 577 -53.23 10.14 4.38
N ALA A 578 -54.13 10.99 3.86
CA ALA A 578 -54.78 10.79 2.57
C ALA A 578 -53.76 10.79 1.41
N GLY A 579 -52.80 11.71 1.44
CA GLY A 579 -51.74 11.76 0.44
C GLY A 579 -50.83 10.53 0.50
N VAL A 580 -50.59 9.97 1.68
CA VAL A 580 -49.83 8.71 1.86
C VAL A 580 -50.58 7.51 1.31
N ALA A 581 -51.89 7.40 1.55
CA ALA A 581 -52.71 6.33 0.99
C ALA A 581 -52.76 6.38 -0.54
N GLU A 582 -52.88 7.59 -1.12
CA GLU A 582 -52.83 7.79 -2.57
C GLU A 582 -51.45 7.44 -3.16
N ALA A 583 -50.38 7.83 -2.46
CA ALA A 583 -49.02 7.49 -2.85
C ALA A 583 -48.79 5.96 -2.85
N PHE A 584 -49.34 5.24 -1.86
CA PHE A 584 -49.26 3.77 -1.81
C PHE A 584 -49.86 3.13 -3.06
N GLU A 585 -51.10 3.49 -3.41
CA GLU A 585 -51.78 2.93 -4.59
C GLU A 585 -51.08 3.33 -5.90
N THR A 586 -50.52 4.54 -5.97
CA THR A 586 -49.72 5.00 -7.10
C THR A 586 -48.46 4.14 -7.28
N LEU A 587 -47.70 3.90 -6.20
CA LEU A 587 -46.49 3.08 -6.25
C LEU A 587 -46.79 1.61 -6.56
N LYS A 588 -47.89 1.07 -6.05
CA LYS A 588 -48.38 -0.27 -6.39
C LYS A 588 -48.65 -0.39 -7.89
N ARG A 589 -49.30 0.62 -8.48
CA ARG A 589 -49.55 0.68 -9.93
C ARG A 589 -48.25 0.77 -10.72
N HIS A 590 -47.33 1.66 -10.32
CA HIS A 590 -46.01 1.79 -10.94
C HIS A 590 -45.24 0.46 -10.94
N CYS A 591 -45.26 -0.27 -9.81
CA CYS A 591 -44.62 -1.57 -9.71
C CYS A 591 -45.22 -2.58 -10.70
N ALA A 592 -46.54 -2.65 -10.81
CA ALA A 592 -47.23 -3.56 -11.73
C ALA A 592 -46.94 -3.22 -13.21
N GLU A 593 -46.87 -1.94 -13.57
CA GLU A 593 -46.65 -1.49 -14.94
C GLU A 593 -45.19 -1.57 -15.38
N LYS A 594 -44.26 -1.14 -14.52
CA LYS A 594 -42.84 -0.93 -14.88
C LYS A 594 -41.94 -2.09 -14.45
N ALA A 595 -42.38 -2.93 -13.51
CA ALA A 595 -41.63 -4.07 -13.02
C ALA A 595 -42.56 -5.29 -12.82
N PRO A 596 -43.17 -5.84 -13.88
CA PRO A 596 -44.19 -6.90 -13.79
C PRO A 596 -43.68 -8.21 -13.17
N TYR A 597 -42.36 -8.43 -13.18
CA TYR A 597 -41.72 -9.59 -12.56
C TYR A 597 -41.30 -9.33 -11.10
N ALA A 598 -41.43 -8.10 -10.60
CA ALA A 598 -41.14 -7.77 -9.23
C ALA A 598 -42.27 -8.23 -8.31
N ARG A 599 -41.90 -8.73 -7.13
CA ARG A 599 -42.87 -9.11 -6.10
C ARG A 599 -43.02 -7.95 -5.13
N LEU A 600 -44.14 -7.24 -5.23
CA LEU A 600 -44.48 -6.17 -4.28
C LEU A 600 -44.63 -6.75 -2.87
N ARG A 601 -43.95 -6.13 -1.90
CA ARG A 601 -44.16 -6.39 -0.46
C ARG A 601 -45.03 -5.31 0.17
N GLY A 602 -44.82 -4.07 -0.24
CA GLY A 602 -45.49 -2.90 0.31
C GLY A 602 -44.67 -1.64 0.06
N VAL A 603 -44.64 -0.75 1.07
CA VAL A 603 -43.87 0.48 1.04
C VAL A 603 -43.09 0.68 2.33
N TRP A 604 -42.05 1.50 2.24
CA TRP A 604 -41.32 2.07 3.36
C TRP A 604 -41.74 3.52 3.52
N VAL A 605 -42.36 3.85 4.65
CA VAL A 605 -42.76 5.22 5.02
C VAL A 605 -41.67 5.80 5.88
N GLU A 606 -41.15 6.97 5.52
CA GLU A 606 -39.94 7.53 6.13
C GLU A 606 -40.09 9.04 6.38
N ARG A 607 -39.55 9.51 7.51
CA ARG A 607 -39.50 10.93 7.86
C ARG A 607 -38.67 11.69 6.83
N MET A 608 -39.20 12.79 6.28
CA MET A 608 -38.35 13.70 5.52
C MET A 608 -37.45 14.50 6.46
N VAL A 609 -36.15 14.46 6.19
CA VAL A 609 -35.15 15.30 6.86
C VAL A 609 -35.17 16.66 6.17
N ASP A 610 -35.84 17.63 6.78
CA ASP A 610 -35.84 19.02 6.32
C ASP A 610 -34.85 19.84 7.16
N THR A 611 -33.70 20.10 6.58
CA THR A 611 -32.72 21.02 7.14
C THR A 611 -32.30 21.96 6.03
N ALA A 612 -32.63 23.25 6.16
CA ALA A 612 -32.28 24.29 5.20
C ALA A 612 -30.76 24.34 4.87
N ASN A 613 -29.93 23.73 5.72
CA ASN A 613 -28.48 23.70 5.60
C ASN A 613 -27.89 22.32 5.25
N ALA A 614 -28.70 21.32 4.85
CA ALA A 614 -28.18 20.00 4.50
C ALA A 614 -27.36 20.01 3.21
N ARG A 615 -26.23 19.31 3.23
CA ARG A 615 -25.47 18.93 2.03
C ARG A 615 -25.62 17.43 1.82
N GLU A 616 -25.94 17.03 0.60
CA GLU A 616 -26.02 15.62 0.23
C GLU A 616 -24.63 15.08 -0.13
N VAL A 617 -24.21 14.04 0.58
CA VAL A 617 -23.00 13.26 0.31
C VAL A 617 -23.39 11.81 0.02
N ALA A 618 -22.53 11.09 -0.68
CA ALA A 618 -22.60 9.65 -0.84
C ALA A 618 -21.49 9.01 -0.01
N VAL A 619 -21.86 8.10 0.89
CA VAL A 619 -20.91 7.33 1.71
C VAL A 619 -21.20 5.84 1.50
N ASP A 620 -20.47 5.22 0.59
CA ASP A 620 -20.75 3.85 0.19
C ASP A 620 -19.70 2.89 0.73
N TYR A 621 -20.13 1.72 1.21
CA TYR A 621 -19.30 0.53 1.38
C TYR A 621 -19.48 -0.38 0.17
N ILE A 622 -18.38 -0.83 -0.42
CA ILE A 622 -18.36 -1.81 -1.51
C ILE A 622 -17.25 -2.83 -1.27
N THR A 623 -17.36 -4.00 -1.89
CA THR A 623 -16.29 -5.01 -1.87
C THR A 623 -15.65 -5.10 -3.25
N ASP A 624 -14.39 -4.70 -3.35
CA ASP A 624 -13.56 -4.99 -4.52
C ASP A 624 -13.28 -6.51 -4.57
N PRO A 625 -13.40 -7.15 -5.74
CA PRO A 625 -13.24 -8.60 -5.87
C PRO A 625 -11.82 -9.10 -5.56
N VAL A 626 -10.82 -8.24 -5.61
CA VAL A 626 -9.40 -8.55 -5.36
C VAL A 626 -8.98 -8.00 -4.00
N LEU A 627 -9.22 -6.71 -3.76
CA LEU A 627 -8.71 -5.97 -2.61
C LEU A 627 -9.65 -5.98 -1.40
N GLY A 628 -10.89 -6.50 -1.54
CA GLY A 628 -11.82 -6.66 -0.44
C GLY A 628 -12.58 -5.36 -0.10
N PRO A 629 -12.98 -5.16 1.17
CA PRO A 629 -13.77 -4.00 1.59
C PRO A 629 -13.17 -2.64 1.25
N VAL A 630 -14.02 -1.72 0.82
CA VAL A 630 -13.68 -0.35 0.46
C VAL A 630 -14.80 0.59 0.90
N ILE A 631 -14.44 1.79 1.37
CA ILE A 631 -15.39 2.87 1.65
C ILE A 631 -15.12 4.01 0.66
N THR A 632 -16.17 4.60 0.10
CA THR A 632 -16.07 5.74 -0.80
C THR A 632 -16.86 6.94 -0.26
N LEU A 633 -16.30 8.14 -0.44
CA LEU A 633 -16.92 9.41 -0.09
C LEU A 633 -16.98 10.31 -1.33
N GLY A 634 -18.16 10.79 -1.69
CA GLY A 634 -18.35 11.72 -2.80
C GLY A 634 -19.59 12.58 -2.64
N ALA A 635 -19.95 13.31 -3.69
CA ALA A 635 -21.19 14.07 -3.75
C ALA A 635 -22.40 13.12 -3.78
N GLY A 636 -23.47 13.48 -3.06
CA GLY A 636 -24.72 12.71 -3.00
C GLY A 636 -25.82 13.31 -3.86
N GLY A 637 -26.93 12.57 -3.99
CA GLY A 637 -28.14 13.00 -4.67
C GLY A 637 -27.91 13.45 -6.11
N LEU A 638 -28.51 14.58 -6.51
CA LEU A 638 -28.38 15.07 -7.89
C LEU A 638 -26.94 15.49 -8.21
N ALA A 639 -26.21 16.07 -7.25
CA ALA A 639 -24.82 16.44 -7.46
C ALA A 639 -23.95 15.21 -7.71
N GLY A 640 -24.22 14.08 -7.05
CA GLY A 640 -23.51 12.82 -7.23
C GLY A 640 -23.72 12.15 -8.60
N SER A 641 -24.80 12.46 -9.32
CA SER A 641 -24.98 11.95 -10.69
C SER A 641 -24.13 12.70 -11.72
N LEU A 642 -23.73 13.93 -11.38
CA LEU A 642 -22.90 14.80 -12.22
C LEU A 642 -21.42 14.74 -11.82
N ILE A 643 -21.12 14.76 -10.53
CA ILE A 643 -19.78 14.73 -9.95
C ILE A 643 -19.44 13.28 -9.60
N ARG A 644 -18.59 12.66 -10.42
CA ARG A 644 -18.20 11.25 -10.25
C ARG A 644 -16.97 11.05 -9.38
N ASP A 645 -16.26 12.13 -9.06
CA ASP A 645 -15.06 12.06 -8.25
C ASP A 645 -15.40 11.61 -6.82
N LYS A 646 -14.62 10.66 -6.31
CA LYS A 646 -14.77 10.10 -4.98
C LYS A 646 -13.39 9.96 -4.33
N VAL A 647 -13.34 10.13 -3.02
CA VAL A 647 -12.21 9.67 -2.21
C VAL A 647 -12.48 8.24 -1.77
N ILE A 648 -11.42 7.42 -1.81
CA ILE A 648 -11.46 6.00 -1.47
C ILE A 648 -10.68 5.80 -0.16
N LEU A 649 -11.30 5.10 0.78
CA LEU A 649 -10.70 4.69 2.04
C LEU A 649 -10.69 3.16 2.10
N ILE A 650 -9.56 2.61 2.50
CA ILE A 650 -9.40 1.17 2.72
C ILE A 650 -9.54 0.90 4.22
N PRO A 651 -10.52 0.12 4.70
CA PRO A 651 -10.62 -0.31 6.09
C PRO A 651 -9.41 -1.12 6.58
N PRO A 652 -9.04 -1.07 7.88
CA PRO A 652 -9.69 -0.32 8.96
C PRO A 652 -9.35 1.18 8.97
N VAL A 653 -10.33 2.07 9.07
CA VAL A 653 -10.16 3.54 8.97
C VAL A 653 -9.98 4.18 10.35
N THR A 654 -8.92 4.99 10.50
CA THR A 654 -8.68 5.83 11.70
C THR A 654 -9.39 7.16 11.64
N GLN A 655 -9.48 7.84 12.79
CA GLN A 655 -9.98 9.21 12.84
C GLN A 655 -9.11 10.17 12.01
N ALA A 656 -7.79 10.00 12.02
CA ALA A 656 -6.87 10.82 11.22
C ALA A 656 -7.10 10.60 9.71
N GLN A 657 -7.22 9.34 9.28
CA GLN A 657 -7.52 8.97 7.89
C GLN A 657 -8.89 9.52 7.44
N ALA A 658 -9.92 9.39 8.28
CA ALA A 658 -11.26 9.90 7.97
C ALA A 658 -11.25 11.42 7.78
N ARG A 659 -10.62 12.18 8.70
CA ARG A 659 -10.50 13.64 8.61
C ARG A 659 -9.71 14.09 7.38
N GLU A 660 -8.59 13.44 7.09
CA GLU A 660 -7.79 13.76 5.91
C GLU A 660 -8.56 13.48 4.61
N SER A 661 -9.25 12.34 4.55
CA SER A 661 -10.09 11.97 3.40
C SER A 661 -11.22 12.96 3.17
N ILE A 662 -11.86 13.47 4.24
CA ILE A 662 -12.87 14.53 4.14
C ILE A 662 -12.24 15.81 3.58
N ARG A 663 -11.07 16.23 4.07
CA ARG A 663 -10.37 17.43 3.58
C ARG A 663 -9.98 17.35 2.10
N ARG A 664 -9.56 16.17 1.63
CA ARG A 664 -9.17 15.91 0.25
C ARG A 664 -10.37 15.61 -0.67
N SER A 665 -11.56 15.43 -0.10
CA SER A 665 -12.73 15.05 -0.88
C SER A 665 -13.20 16.16 -1.83
N PRO A 666 -13.79 15.81 -2.98
CA PRO A 666 -14.43 16.78 -3.87
C PRO A 666 -15.52 17.60 -3.18
N VAL A 667 -16.10 17.08 -2.10
CA VAL A 667 -17.15 17.75 -1.32
C VAL A 667 -16.60 18.63 -0.19
N ALA A 668 -15.28 18.66 0.03
CA ALA A 668 -14.68 19.44 1.13
C ALA A 668 -15.07 20.92 1.09
N ALA A 669 -15.14 21.51 -0.10
CA ALA A 669 -15.58 22.90 -0.27
C ALA A 669 -17.07 23.10 0.07
N LEU A 670 -17.92 22.10 -0.17
CA LEU A 670 -19.36 22.14 0.13
C LEU A 670 -19.64 22.01 1.64
N LEU A 671 -18.75 21.33 2.37
CA LEU A 671 -18.85 21.14 3.83
C LEU A 671 -18.48 22.42 4.61
N ARG A 672 -17.73 23.35 3.99
CA ARG A 672 -17.40 24.65 4.61
C ARG A 672 -18.64 25.56 4.69
N GLY A 673 -18.52 26.62 5.50
CA GLY A 673 -19.54 27.66 5.55
C GLY A 673 -19.60 28.43 4.24
N CYS A 674 -20.79 28.58 3.65
CA CYS A 674 -20.99 29.30 2.40
C CYS A 674 -22.35 30.00 2.36
N ARG A 675 -22.41 31.23 1.85
CA ARG A 675 -23.67 31.98 1.59
C ARG A 675 -24.67 31.96 2.77
N GLY A 676 -24.17 32.11 4.00
CA GLY A 676 -25.00 32.12 5.21
C GLY A 676 -25.29 30.74 5.82
N MET A 677 -24.90 29.64 5.16
CA MET A 677 -24.96 28.29 5.75
C MET A 677 -23.78 28.09 6.72
N PRO A 678 -24.01 27.60 7.94
CA PRO A 678 -22.94 27.22 8.87
C PRO A 678 -22.15 26.02 8.30
N PRO A 679 -20.87 25.83 8.69
CA PRO A 679 -20.11 24.63 8.34
C PRO A 679 -20.84 23.34 8.74
N ALA A 680 -20.73 22.31 7.92
CA ALA A 680 -21.28 20.99 8.21
C ALA A 680 -20.50 20.30 9.34
N ASP A 681 -21.13 19.41 10.09
CA ASP A 681 -20.49 18.63 11.14
C ASP A 681 -19.62 17.50 10.56
N GLU A 682 -18.40 17.86 10.19
CA GLU A 682 -17.38 16.92 9.71
C GLU A 682 -17.04 15.82 10.73
N LYS A 683 -17.30 16.01 12.03
CA LYS A 683 -17.04 14.99 13.05
C LYS A 683 -18.03 13.83 12.91
N SER A 684 -19.31 14.13 12.67
CA SER A 684 -20.33 13.10 12.43
C SER A 684 -20.07 12.31 11.14
N LEU A 685 -19.56 12.97 10.09
CA LEU A 685 -19.16 12.33 8.84
C LEU A 685 -17.95 11.40 9.08
N ALA A 686 -16.92 11.88 9.79
CA ALA A 686 -15.76 11.07 10.14
C ALA A 686 -16.14 9.85 10.99
N ALA A 687 -17.03 10.01 11.96
CA ALA A 687 -17.56 8.91 12.77
C ALA A 687 -18.32 7.88 11.91
N THR A 688 -19.08 8.33 10.91
CA THR A 688 -19.80 7.44 9.98
C THR A 688 -18.83 6.61 9.14
N LEU A 689 -17.75 7.21 8.62
CA LEU A 689 -16.69 6.48 7.91
C LEU A 689 -16.03 5.40 8.79
N MET A 690 -15.75 5.74 10.06
CA MET A 690 -15.19 4.78 11.03
C MET A 690 -16.18 3.66 11.37
N ARG A 691 -17.49 3.95 11.47
CA ARG A 691 -18.54 2.95 11.72
C ARG A 691 -18.72 2.00 10.55
N LEU A 692 -18.69 2.50 9.31
CA LEU A 692 -18.63 1.65 8.12
C LEU A 692 -17.39 0.76 8.09
N SER A 693 -16.25 1.27 8.58
CA SER A 693 -15.04 0.46 8.69
C SER A 693 -15.18 -0.68 9.72
N ARG A 694 -15.88 -0.47 10.83
CA ARG A 694 -16.17 -1.55 11.80
C ARG A 694 -17.17 -2.55 11.23
N LEU A 695 -18.13 -2.06 10.46
CA LEU A 695 -19.09 -2.90 9.75
C LEU A 695 -18.41 -3.81 8.72
N ALA A 696 -17.41 -3.28 7.99
CA ALA A 696 -16.55 -4.05 7.10
C ALA A 696 -15.78 -5.17 7.83
N GLU A 697 -15.25 -4.86 9.01
CA GLU A 697 -14.53 -5.84 9.83
C GLU A 697 -15.45 -6.96 10.31
N ALA A 698 -16.66 -6.63 10.76
CA ALA A 698 -17.56 -7.57 11.42
C ALA A 698 -18.34 -8.49 10.44
N LEU A 699 -18.65 -8.02 9.22
CA LEU A 699 -19.63 -8.66 8.33
C LEU A 699 -19.06 -9.00 6.94
N PRO A 700 -18.27 -10.09 6.79
CA PRO A 700 -17.69 -10.48 5.50
C PRO A 700 -18.73 -10.77 4.41
N ALA A 701 -19.94 -11.19 4.77
CA ALA A 701 -21.01 -11.49 3.84
C ALA A 701 -21.63 -10.26 3.18
N LEU A 702 -21.39 -9.05 3.70
CA LEU A 702 -21.90 -7.82 3.08
C LEU A 702 -21.05 -7.48 1.84
N ALA A 703 -21.68 -7.45 0.67
CA ALA A 703 -21.04 -7.11 -0.59
C ALA A 703 -21.02 -5.59 -0.82
N GLU A 704 -22.14 -4.93 -0.54
CA GLU A 704 -22.28 -3.48 -0.66
C GLU A 704 -23.28 -2.94 0.37
N LEU A 705 -23.10 -1.68 0.76
CA LEU A 705 -24.04 -0.87 1.52
C LEU A 705 -23.86 0.58 1.05
N LYS A 706 -24.79 1.07 0.24
CA LYS A 706 -24.77 2.42 -0.32
C LYS A 706 -25.60 3.34 0.56
N LEU A 707 -25.00 4.41 1.06
CA LEU A 707 -25.67 5.45 1.85
C LEU A 707 -25.76 6.71 0.98
N SER A 708 -26.71 6.71 0.06
CA SER A 708 -26.80 7.74 -0.97
C SER A 708 -28.26 8.10 -1.30
N PRO A 709 -28.72 9.32 -0.98
CA PRO A 709 -27.96 10.37 -0.29
C PRO A 709 -27.90 10.17 1.23
N ALA A 710 -26.83 10.68 1.84
CA ALA A 710 -26.78 11.04 3.26
C ALA A 710 -26.72 12.57 3.36
N ALA A 711 -27.52 13.16 4.25
CA ALA A 711 -27.53 14.60 4.51
C ALA A 711 -26.61 14.93 5.68
N VAL A 712 -25.75 15.94 5.50
CA VAL A 712 -24.90 16.49 6.56
C VAL A 712 -25.20 17.97 6.74
N ASP A 713 -25.58 18.35 7.96
CA ASP A 713 -25.79 19.74 8.37
C ASP A 713 -24.89 20.09 9.58
N ASP A 714 -25.14 21.22 10.25
CA ASP A 714 -24.40 21.66 11.44
C ASP A 714 -24.69 20.81 12.71
N LYS A 715 -25.67 19.90 12.65
CA LYS A 715 -26.11 19.05 13.77
C LYS A 715 -25.70 17.59 13.59
N GLY A 716 -25.37 17.16 12.37
CA GLY A 716 -24.78 15.87 12.10
C GLY A 716 -25.19 15.25 10.76
N LEU A 717 -24.75 14.02 10.56
CA LEU A 717 -25.10 13.20 9.40
C LEU A 717 -26.37 12.38 9.66
N THR A 718 -27.29 12.36 8.69
CA THR A 718 -28.45 11.46 8.64
C THR A 718 -28.52 10.79 7.27
N VAL A 719 -28.54 9.47 7.23
CA VAL A 719 -28.73 8.69 6.00
C VAL A 719 -30.19 8.81 5.55
N LEU A 720 -30.39 9.29 4.32
CA LEU A 720 -31.71 9.48 3.73
C LEU A 720 -32.15 8.28 2.89
N ASP A 721 -31.20 7.55 2.30
CA ASP A 721 -31.50 6.30 1.62
C ASP A 721 -30.35 5.30 1.77
N ALA A 722 -30.72 4.04 1.96
CA ALA A 722 -29.78 2.95 2.12
C ALA A 722 -30.21 1.74 1.30
N SER A 723 -29.25 1.16 0.59
CA SER A 723 -29.41 -0.13 -0.10
C SER A 723 -28.20 -1.00 0.20
N GLY A 724 -28.40 -2.31 0.33
CA GLY A 724 -27.31 -3.24 0.61
C GLY A 724 -27.50 -4.57 -0.08
N ALA A 725 -26.39 -5.25 -0.35
CA ALA A 725 -26.39 -6.57 -0.96
C ALA A 725 -25.36 -7.49 -0.31
N LEU A 726 -25.55 -8.80 -0.51
CA LEU A 726 -24.79 -9.88 0.09
C LEU A 726 -23.94 -10.62 -0.94
N CYS A 727 -22.85 -11.20 -0.47
CA CYS A 727 -22.03 -12.15 -1.22
C CYS A 727 -22.03 -13.54 -0.56
N GLY A 728 -21.28 -14.48 -1.15
CA GLY A 728 -21.19 -15.87 -0.68
C GLY A 728 -20.33 -16.11 0.58
N ARG A 729 -19.73 -15.07 1.18
CA ARG A 729 -18.84 -15.20 2.36
C ARG A 729 -19.60 -15.51 3.66
N PRO A 730 -18.96 -16.02 4.72
CA PRO A 730 -19.61 -16.19 6.03
C PRO A 730 -20.16 -14.86 6.59
N VAL A 731 -21.27 -14.90 7.33
CA VAL A 731 -21.88 -13.69 7.92
C VAL A 731 -21.01 -13.10 9.02
N THR A 732 -20.41 -13.96 9.85
CA THR A 732 -19.50 -13.55 10.92
C THR A 732 -18.06 -13.64 10.47
N ALA A 733 -17.24 -12.66 10.85
CA ALA A 733 -15.82 -12.66 10.58
C ALA A 733 -15.06 -13.80 11.29
N GLU A 734 -14.04 -14.32 10.61
CA GLU A 734 -13.02 -15.16 11.24
C GLU A 734 -12.13 -14.29 12.16
N PRO A 735 -11.52 -14.85 13.23
CA PRO A 735 -10.69 -14.07 14.16
C PRO A 735 -9.50 -13.34 13.52
N ASP A 736 -8.98 -13.83 12.40
CA ASP A 736 -7.88 -13.20 11.66
C ASP A 736 -8.35 -12.21 10.58
N ALA A 737 -9.67 -12.05 10.42
CA ALA A 737 -10.32 -11.17 9.47
C ALA A 737 -9.76 -11.27 8.04
N ARG A 738 -9.50 -12.48 7.53
CA ARG A 738 -8.91 -12.73 6.18
C ARG A 738 -9.57 -12.00 5.01
N HIS A 739 -10.82 -11.59 5.16
CA HIS A 739 -11.56 -10.82 4.16
C HIS A 739 -11.11 -9.36 4.04
N MET A 740 -10.39 -8.83 5.03
CA MET A 740 -9.84 -7.48 5.08
C MET A 740 -8.48 -7.41 4.39
N LEU A 741 -8.15 -6.27 3.78
CA LEU A 741 -6.85 -6.05 3.13
C LEU A 741 -5.73 -5.79 4.13
N PHE A 742 -6.04 -5.11 5.23
CA PHE A 742 -5.13 -4.84 6.33
C PHE A 742 -5.71 -5.45 7.61
N ALA A 743 -4.85 -6.08 8.41
CA ALA A 743 -5.26 -6.64 9.69
C ALA A 743 -5.87 -5.57 10.61
N PRO A 744 -7.07 -5.81 11.18
CA PRO A 744 -7.67 -4.93 12.18
C PRO A 744 -6.92 -4.98 13.51
N TYR A 745 -7.24 -4.03 14.39
CA TYR A 745 -6.75 -4.06 15.77
C TYR A 745 -7.25 -5.33 16.46
N PRO A 746 -6.39 -6.11 17.13
CA PRO A 746 -6.76 -7.41 17.70
C PRO A 746 -7.48 -7.22 19.05
N ALA A 747 -8.67 -6.62 19.02
CA ALA A 747 -9.50 -6.35 20.21
C ALA A 747 -9.78 -7.63 21.03
N TYR A 748 -9.78 -8.79 20.35
CA TYR A 748 -9.96 -10.07 20.98
C TYR A 748 -8.85 -10.42 22.00
N LEU A 749 -7.68 -9.79 21.94
CA LEU A 749 -6.56 -9.99 22.88
C LEU A 749 -6.69 -9.17 24.17
N GLU A 750 -7.60 -8.20 24.24
CA GLU A 750 -7.75 -7.34 25.41
C GLU A 750 -8.27 -8.14 26.61
N THR A 751 -7.60 -8.02 27.76
CA THR A 751 -8.00 -8.69 28.99
C THR A 751 -7.57 -7.91 30.22
N SER A 752 -8.45 -7.83 31.23
CA SER A 752 -8.12 -7.23 32.52
C SER A 752 -7.52 -8.27 33.45
N VAL A 753 -6.40 -7.94 34.09
CA VAL A 753 -5.72 -8.80 35.06
C VAL A 753 -5.67 -8.10 36.41
N ARG A 754 -6.07 -8.81 37.47
CA ARG A 754 -5.94 -8.32 38.86
C ARG A 754 -4.69 -8.93 39.49
N LEU A 755 -3.75 -8.07 39.85
CA LEU A 755 -2.45 -8.42 40.42
C LEU A 755 -2.37 -7.90 41.86
N SER A 756 -1.35 -8.35 42.62
CA SER A 756 -1.17 -7.91 44.01
C SER A 756 -0.89 -6.41 44.15
N ALA A 757 -0.30 -5.78 43.14
CA ALA A 757 0.03 -4.36 43.11
C ALA A 757 -1.04 -3.47 42.43
N GLY A 758 -2.08 -4.06 41.83
CA GLY A 758 -3.14 -3.31 41.14
C GLY A 758 -3.82 -4.08 40.02
N ALA A 759 -4.87 -3.49 39.45
CA ALA A 759 -5.50 -4.01 38.23
C ALA A 759 -4.81 -3.38 37.01
N LEU A 760 -4.46 -4.22 36.04
CA LEU A 760 -3.91 -3.80 34.76
C LEU A 760 -4.79 -4.27 33.60
N ILE A 761 -4.68 -3.60 32.46
CA ILE A 761 -5.24 -4.04 31.19
C ILE A 761 -4.10 -4.51 30.30
N VAL A 762 -4.14 -5.77 29.88
CA VAL A 762 -3.28 -6.31 28.83
C VAL A 762 -4.01 -6.17 27.50
N ARG A 763 -3.39 -5.49 26.55
CA ARG A 763 -3.99 -5.23 25.22
C ARG A 763 -2.92 -4.99 24.15
N GLY A 764 -3.33 -5.00 22.89
CA GLY A 764 -2.46 -4.54 21.80
C GLY A 764 -2.14 -3.05 21.91
N VAL A 765 -0.96 -2.66 21.41
CA VAL A 765 -0.55 -1.26 21.28
C VAL A 765 -1.49 -0.48 20.35
N LYS A 766 -1.76 0.78 20.66
CA LYS A 766 -2.50 1.74 19.82
C LYS A 766 -1.55 2.90 19.47
N PRO A 767 -1.69 3.54 18.30
CA PRO A 767 -0.92 4.75 17.96
C PRO A 767 -0.90 5.84 19.05
N SER A 768 -1.99 6.01 19.79
CA SER A 768 -2.06 6.94 20.93
C SER A 768 -1.15 6.57 22.12
N ASP A 769 -0.67 5.33 22.21
CA ASP A 769 0.27 4.87 23.25
C ASP A 769 1.72 5.31 22.99
N GLN A 770 2.02 5.90 21.84
CA GLN A 770 3.40 6.19 21.41
C GLN A 770 4.20 7.00 22.45
N GLN A 771 3.56 7.98 23.11
CA GLN A 771 4.21 8.76 24.16
C GLN A 771 4.52 7.92 25.40
N ALA A 772 3.59 7.06 25.83
CA ALA A 772 3.78 6.17 26.98
C ALA A 772 4.84 5.11 26.68
N LEU A 773 4.89 4.61 25.45
CA LEU A 773 5.87 3.64 24.97
C LEU A 773 7.28 4.24 24.89
N ALA A 774 7.41 5.49 24.43
CA ALA A 774 8.66 6.23 24.47
C ALA A 774 9.15 6.45 25.92
N ALA A 775 8.25 6.82 26.83
CA ALA A 775 8.57 7.00 28.25
C ALA A 775 9.02 5.70 28.91
N PHE A 776 8.35 4.58 28.63
CA PHE A 776 8.75 3.24 29.10
C PHE A 776 10.13 2.86 28.53
N THR A 777 10.33 3.01 27.21
CA THR A 777 11.57 2.63 26.52
C THR A 777 12.77 3.44 27.01
N ALA A 778 12.57 4.70 27.40
CA ALA A 778 13.63 5.57 27.94
C ALA A 778 14.15 5.10 29.31
N GLN A 779 13.36 4.32 30.06
CA GLN A 779 13.75 3.79 31.37
C GLN A 779 14.48 2.44 31.28
N LEU A 780 14.53 1.84 30.10
CA LEU A 780 15.14 0.52 29.87
C LEU A 780 16.67 0.57 29.86
N SER A 781 17.29 -0.56 30.18
CA SER A 781 18.72 -0.74 29.96
C SER A 781 19.05 -0.66 28.46
N ALA A 782 20.30 -0.34 28.10
CA ALA A 782 20.71 -0.30 26.69
C ALA A 782 20.50 -1.65 25.97
N GLN A 783 20.66 -2.76 26.69
CA GLN A 783 20.44 -4.11 26.18
C GLN A 783 18.95 -4.39 25.93
N ASP A 784 18.08 -4.10 26.90
CA ASP A 784 16.63 -4.33 26.77
C ASP A 784 16.03 -3.44 25.69
N ARG A 785 16.49 -2.18 25.61
CA ARG A 785 16.12 -1.26 24.53
C ARG A 785 16.55 -1.78 23.16
N ALA A 786 17.78 -2.26 23.02
CA ALA A 786 18.26 -2.84 21.76
C ALA A 786 17.47 -4.09 21.38
N ALA A 787 17.10 -4.93 22.34
CA ALA A 787 16.26 -6.11 22.10
C ALA A 787 14.85 -5.73 21.65
N LEU A 788 14.20 -4.77 22.32
CA LEU A 788 12.86 -4.30 21.95
C LEU A 788 12.82 -3.64 20.57
N LEU A 789 13.87 -2.90 20.21
CA LEU A 789 14.02 -2.21 18.93
C LEU A 789 14.62 -3.10 17.82
N ALA A 790 15.02 -4.34 18.13
CA ALA A 790 15.64 -5.23 17.15
C ALA A 790 14.68 -5.48 15.97
N GLY A 791 15.17 -5.25 14.75
CA GLY A 791 14.38 -5.40 13.53
C GLY A 791 13.54 -4.18 13.13
N ASP A 792 13.56 -3.08 13.90
CA ASP A 792 13.01 -1.77 13.48
C ASP A 792 14.17 -0.81 13.15
N PRO A 793 14.54 -0.65 11.86
CA PRO A 793 15.79 0.02 11.53
C PRO A 793 15.79 1.54 11.62
N ALA A 794 14.64 2.24 11.74
CA ALA A 794 14.68 3.67 11.40
C ALA A 794 13.62 4.60 12.01
N THR A 795 12.48 4.12 12.52
CA THR A 795 11.31 5.01 12.59
C THR A 795 10.97 5.56 13.96
N GLY A 796 11.38 4.86 15.04
CA GLY A 796 11.13 5.27 16.42
C GLY A 796 9.65 5.23 16.84
N ASP A 797 8.74 4.86 15.95
CA ASP A 797 7.30 4.72 16.21
C ASP A 797 6.93 3.24 16.38
N LEU A 798 7.18 2.72 17.57
CA LEU A 798 6.87 1.34 17.94
C LEU A 798 5.35 1.05 18.00
N ALA A 799 4.51 2.09 18.03
CA ALA A 799 3.06 1.93 18.05
C ALA A 799 2.47 1.72 16.64
N ASP A 800 3.20 2.10 15.60
CA ASP A 800 2.85 1.77 14.23
C ASP A 800 3.30 0.33 13.95
N ILE A 801 2.42 -0.68 13.98
CA ILE A 801 2.79 -2.08 13.72
C ILE A 801 1.94 -2.74 12.63
N ASP A 802 2.43 -3.82 12.05
CA ASP A 802 1.64 -4.64 11.14
C ASP A 802 1.21 -5.93 11.85
N TRP A 803 -0.07 -6.03 12.23
CA TRP A 803 -0.60 -7.17 12.99
C TRP A 803 -0.54 -8.51 12.25
N ASP A 804 -0.28 -8.53 10.94
CA ASP A 804 -0.01 -9.75 10.17
C ASP A 804 1.40 -10.30 10.38
N ARG A 805 2.34 -9.48 10.88
CA ARG A 805 3.77 -9.82 11.00
C ARG A 805 4.32 -9.60 12.40
N GLU A 806 3.70 -8.72 13.17
CA GLU A 806 4.17 -8.30 14.47
C GLU A 806 3.03 -8.27 15.48
N CYS A 807 3.35 -8.62 16.71
CA CYS A 807 2.46 -8.48 17.86
C CYS A 807 3.15 -7.58 18.87
N LEU A 808 2.54 -6.46 19.26
CA LEU A 808 3.02 -5.66 20.38
C LEU A 808 1.92 -5.54 21.42
N LEU A 809 2.08 -6.27 22.52
CA LEU A 809 1.20 -6.24 23.68
C LEU A 809 1.80 -5.33 24.74
N ILE A 810 0.93 -4.55 25.38
CA ILE A 810 1.27 -3.72 26.52
C ILE A 810 0.40 -4.11 27.72
N ALA A 811 0.97 -3.97 28.91
CA ALA A 811 0.22 -3.98 30.15
C ALA A 811 0.23 -2.57 30.73
N ALA A 812 -0.94 -1.97 30.87
CA ALA A 812 -1.09 -0.61 31.34
C ALA A 812 -2.08 -0.51 32.49
N ASP A 813 -1.98 0.54 33.31
CA ASP A 813 -3.04 0.89 34.25
C ASP A 813 -4.34 1.30 33.53
N ASP A 814 -5.45 1.36 34.25
CA ASP A 814 -6.78 1.74 33.71
C ASP A 814 -6.95 3.29 33.60
N SER A 815 -5.85 4.05 33.56
CA SER A 815 -5.90 5.50 33.41
C SER A 815 -6.29 5.88 31.98
N ARG A 816 -7.39 6.64 31.85
CA ARG A 816 -7.88 7.11 30.54
C ARG A 816 -7.13 8.32 29.98
N VAL A 817 -6.28 8.98 30.77
CA VAL A 817 -5.66 10.26 30.37
C VAL A 817 -4.17 10.10 30.05
N ALA A 818 -3.47 9.24 30.79
CA ALA A 818 -2.05 8.95 30.57
C ALA A 818 -1.73 7.59 31.20
N PRO A 819 -1.96 6.48 30.48
CA PRO A 819 -1.74 5.16 31.04
C PRO A 819 -0.25 4.90 31.25
N ALA A 820 0.14 4.52 32.47
CA ALA A 820 1.51 4.07 32.74
C ALA A 820 1.68 2.63 32.23
N LEU A 821 2.73 2.41 31.43
CA LEU A 821 3.07 1.07 30.95
C LEU A 821 3.91 0.34 31.99
N HIS A 822 3.53 -0.90 32.30
CA HIS A 822 4.21 -1.76 33.26
C HIS A 822 4.84 -2.99 32.61
N ALA A 823 4.41 -3.36 31.40
CA ALA A 823 5.06 -4.40 30.62
C ALA A 823 4.85 -4.20 29.12
N VAL A 824 5.80 -4.68 28.33
CA VAL A 824 5.76 -4.73 26.87
C VAL A 824 6.20 -6.12 26.42
N LEU A 825 5.39 -6.78 25.59
CA LEU A 825 5.74 -8.02 24.90
C LEU A 825 5.66 -7.79 23.40
N ARG A 826 6.76 -8.01 22.69
CA ARG A 826 6.86 -7.93 21.23
C ARG A 826 7.13 -9.32 20.65
N ILE A 827 6.40 -9.67 19.60
CA ILE A 827 6.71 -10.79 18.72
C ILE A 827 6.93 -10.22 17.33
N THR A 828 8.06 -10.54 16.71
CA THR A 828 8.36 -10.15 15.33
C THR A 828 8.53 -11.41 14.50
N GLN A 829 7.66 -11.60 13.51
CA GLN A 829 7.75 -12.66 12.53
C GLN A 829 8.45 -12.13 11.28
N THR A 830 9.67 -12.60 11.03
CA THR A 830 10.31 -12.45 9.72
C THR A 830 10.02 -13.68 8.87
N PRO A 831 9.54 -13.55 7.62
CA PRO A 831 9.35 -14.69 6.74
C PRO A 831 10.61 -15.55 6.62
N GLY A 832 10.47 -16.86 6.86
CA GLY A 832 11.58 -17.82 6.78
C GLY A 832 12.51 -17.86 8.01
N LYS A 833 12.18 -17.16 9.10
CA LYS A 833 12.85 -17.30 10.40
C LYS A 833 11.86 -17.71 11.49
N ASP A 834 12.39 -18.28 12.56
CA ASP A 834 11.63 -18.42 13.79
C ASP A 834 11.26 -17.03 14.34
N PRO A 835 10.04 -16.87 14.91
CA PRO A 835 9.63 -15.59 15.48
C PRO A 835 10.53 -15.20 16.66
N ALA A 836 10.97 -13.95 16.66
CA ALA A 836 11.68 -13.37 17.78
C ALA A 836 10.66 -12.88 18.82
N VAL A 837 10.85 -13.23 20.09
CA VAL A 837 9.99 -12.83 21.20
C VAL A 837 10.79 -12.06 22.22
N VAL A 838 10.31 -10.87 22.59
CA VAL A 838 10.91 -10.00 23.61
C VAL A 838 9.83 -9.63 24.60
N CYS A 839 10.06 -9.88 25.90
CA CYS A 839 9.13 -9.48 26.96
C CYS A 839 9.91 -8.73 28.04
N ILE A 840 9.44 -7.53 28.36
CA ILE A 840 10.07 -6.62 29.31
C ILE A 840 9.00 -6.15 30.28
N THR A 841 9.24 -6.34 31.58
CA THR A 841 8.36 -5.92 32.67
C THR A 841 9.10 -4.90 33.54
N ASP A 842 8.39 -3.88 34.03
CA ASP A 842 8.89 -2.99 35.07
C ASP A 842 9.22 -3.77 36.35
N ARG A 843 10.11 -3.21 37.18
CA ARG A 843 10.59 -3.78 38.45
C ARG A 843 9.44 -4.21 39.36
N SER A 844 8.36 -3.43 39.39
CA SER A 844 7.19 -3.65 40.24
C SER A 844 6.45 -4.97 39.95
N TYR A 845 6.60 -5.51 38.74
CA TYR A 845 5.88 -6.69 38.26
C TYR A 845 6.79 -7.81 37.74
N ARG A 846 8.11 -7.70 37.95
CA ARG A 846 9.12 -8.62 37.38
C ARG A 846 8.99 -10.07 37.85
N GLU A 847 8.42 -10.29 39.03
CA GLU A 847 8.19 -11.62 39.62
C GLU A 847 6.71 -12.03 39.58
N ASP A 848 5.83 -11.24 38.94
CA ASP A 848 4.40 -11.51 38.93
C ASP A 848 4.03 -12.57 37.87
N SER A 849 3.89 -13.81 38.32
CA SER A 849 3.47 -14.95 37.48
C SER A 849 2.08 -14.79 36.84
N GLY A 850 1.20 -13.94 37.39
CA GLY A 850 -0.12 -13.68 36.84
C GLY A 850 -0.05 -12.81 35.59
N LEU A 851 0.72 -11.73 35.64
CA LEU A 851 0.95 -10.84 34.49
C LEU A 851 1.62 -11.60 33.34
N THR A 852 2.70 -12.34 33.66
CA THR A 852 3.48 -13.06 32.65
C THR A 852 2.66 -14.14 31.96
N ARG A 853 1.85 -14.92 32.69
CA ARG A 853 0.90 -15.89 32.10
C ARG A 853 -0.13 -15.23 31.20
N THR A 854 -0.63 -14.05 31.57
CA THR A 854 -1.64 -13.32 30.80
C THR A 854 -1.05 -12.85 29.47
N LEU A 855 0.16 -12.27 29.49
CA LEU A 855 0.88 -11.87 28.27
C LEU A 855 1.18 -13.08 27.37
N ALA A 856 1.63 -14.19 27.95
CA ALA A 856 1.90 -15.43 27.21
C ALA A 856 0.64 -15.99 26.52
N ALA A 857 -0.50 -16.00 27.22
CA ALA A 857 -1.76 -16.49 26.68
C ALA A 857 -2.25 -15.60 25.52
N ALA A 858 -2.16 -14.28 25.66
CA ALA A 858 -2.51 -13.35 24.59
C ALA A 858 -1.57 -13.52 23.37
N ALA A 859 -0.26 -13.62 23.60
CA ALA A 859 0.74 -13.91 22.58
C ALA A 859 0.46 -15.21 21.81
N ALA A 860 0.19 -16.31 22.53
CA ALA A 860 -0.12 -17.61 21.93
C ALA A 860 -1.42 -17.55 21.10
N ARG A 861 -2.43 -16.85 21.58
CA ARG A 861 -3.71 -16.67 20.88
C ARG A 861 -3.56 -15.83 19.60
N TRP A 862 -2.74 -14.78 19.63
CA TRP A 862 -2.39 -14.02 18.41
C TRP A 862 -1.70 -14.95 17.42
N ALA A 863 -0.65 -15.66 17.86
CA ALA A 863 0.15 -16.51 16.98
C ALA A 863 -0.67 -17.64 16.35
N GLN A 864 -1.59 -18.26 17.11
CA GLN A 864 -2.53 -19.23 16.57
C GLN A 864 -3.45 -18.61 15.50
N THR A 865 -3.95 -17.39 15.74
CA THR A 865 -4.83 -16.66 14.82
C THR A 865 -4.12 -16.35 13.50
N VAL A 866 -2.87 -15.86 13.55
CA VAL A 866 -2.10 -15.50 12.34
C VAL A 866 -1.32 -16.67 11.72
N GLY A 867 -1.34 -17.85 12.35
CA GLY A 867 -0.63 -19.04 11.88
C GLY A 867 0.89 -19.01 12.09
N VAL A 868 1.35 -18.30 13.11
CA VAL A 868 2.76 -18.19 13.52
C VAL A 868 3.09 -19.27 14.55
N ALA A 869 4.13 -20.06 14.30
CA ALA A 869 4.60 -21.06 15.25
C ALA A 869 5.51 -20.41 16.30
N VAL A 870 5.02 -20.21 17.53
CA VAL A 870 5.84 -19.70 18.64
C VAL A 870 6.64 -20.86 19.25
N PRO A 871 7.98 -20.77 19.34
CA PRO A 871 8.80 -21.82 19.94
C PRO A 871 8.36 -22.15 21.36
N LYS A 872 8.24 -23.44 21.70
CA LYS A 872 7.91 -23.91 23.06
C LYS A 872 8.90 -23.39 24.12
N THR A 873 10.15 -23.13 23.73
CA THR A 873 11.19 -22.55 24.59
C THR A 873 10.97 -21.06 24.89
N ALA A 874 10.37 -20.28 23.99
CA ALA A 874 9.98 -18.90 24.26
C ALA A 874 8.71 -18.83 25.12
N ALA A 875 7.77 -19.75 24.93
CA ALA A 875 6.63 -19.92 25.83
C ALA A 875 7.06 -20.41 27.23
N GLY A 876 8.09 -21.26 27.31
CA GLY A 876 8.66 -21.79 28.56
C GLY A 876 9.76 -20.94 29.21
N SER A 877 10.16 -19.83 28.60
CA SER A 877 10.96 -18.78 29.27
C SER A 877 10.09 -17.63 29.77
N ILE A 878 8.83 -17.58 29.29
CA ILE A 878 7.78 -16.67 29.76
C ILE A 878 6.95 -17.37 30.87
N LEU A 879 6.69 -18.68 30.76
CA LEU A 879 6.23 -19.53 31.88
C LEU A 879 7.41 -19.92 32.78
#